data_AF-A0AAD5DQI3-F1
#
_entry.id   AF-A0AAD5DQI3-F1
#
_cell.length_a   1.000
_cell.length_b   1.000
_cell.length_c   1.000
_cell.angle_alpha   90.00
_cell.angle_beta   90.00
_cell.angle_gamma   90.00
#
_symmetry.space_group_name_H-M   'P 1'
#
loop_
_entity.id
_entity.type
_entity.pdbx_description
1 polymer ?
#
loop_
_entity_poly.entity_id
_entity_poly.type
_entity_poly.pdbx_seq_one_letter_code
_entity_poly.pdbx_strand_id
1 'polypeptide(L)'
;MLATAPAARLRLTAPHTLPRGLGSGFSRRASGGSKWRPRHHDRRPSLAVVRAMRERAEAADPQIQQRRHPLEPGHSHYYATCHPGLEEVVAAELRGPQIGAANVHPGKAGVSFSGPASVGYRANLWLRAAIRVLQLQHETLLDARRPAGEAVYDSFREAADWARLLQPGQSFSVDGRVWSCSNLSSSQLLSVRARDAICDAVRDARGTKPMPPERGSVADLPLFVTAYHDRLTIYRDMSGDSLHRRGYRQAMHRASLNESAAAGILYLSGWGDLCGQEGAVLADPMCGSGTFLIEAALMATGTAPGSFRRWWPFTQWRDSFDRGTWAAQVEAAAAARHRPPAGVECWGNDLHQGALALALKDVEAAGMHPMIRLHHGECRDWRLPRPPALVVSNPPWGQRLLNPEREDSFSRGDESNVEAWWHKEEAPPQRQPPRQQRQDGAAQQQLADTWWDLSAFLKQQTPGATAFLLSGNPEATKGLRLKAERRYPITVGGVDCRLLRYSIRGVEQPAATTAAAGGGSRDGSSGGYSGSGRQGEVTGATAAQVCKRWNAVFYSDSCKDLWRHYWGKFDRRELADEQRMAAGMRLFRRFSHLIERIGFVAEHEGWLQQAAAPHLLAVLASLNPEVLTELTIDMPLVPASVQAVAQFRQLQHLGIAAEQSTADMAGLADVVPQLQSLQQFHLHASSVEDALLAVVCQLPALAGLGLCSTEEPLPDLSPLAALAGSLTSLFLLERESHDDGLLLPQAAAFPKLRKLFVVAAVLQVPGAGLLEAVNEDGDWDEDEKCYLFGTGGQLPPAPALGFELSDGGLALDVWNVELQAGQLAAMLASAVPMGRPLGLCFRLCGFTPQSFEGCALHLATVEELQIMVCVGRFGEDLSLQPRLDALFRQTAALRSLTAFCVPVADETTCLRNGLPAAVATLRHLTSLELIATRLPHLNGVVEGLPGLAHLDLRLNHLEQLPTSLSRCTKLTALLLGMNDDLTPGGLDDGTASLLAALPALARLQLPHSAASGPRGVEGAHSLLADCGGSHIGEATFAKIPGLGADDTEWDITATCASSVTLLHSSWHLCHCDATA
;
A
#
# COMPACT_ATOMS: atom_id res chain seq x y z
N MET A 1 -57.42 -10.02 42.78
CA MET A 1 -57.18 -9.42 44.11
C MET A 1 -56.10 -10.23 44.81
N LEU A 2 -55.11 -9.53 45.38
CA LEU A 2 -54.22 -9.89 46.49
C LEU A 2 -53.73 -11.35 46.69
N ALA A 3 -52.42 -11.42 46.97
CA ALA A 3 -51.74 -12.26 47.97
C ALA A 3 -50.93 -13.52 47.52
N THR A 4 -49.61 -13.39 47.75
CA THR A 4 -48.67 -14.32 48.43
C THR A 4 -48.36 -15.75 47.90
N ALA A 5 -47.14 -15.89 47.33
CA ALA A 5 -46.03 -16.87 47.59
C ALA A 5 -46.25 -18.41 47.51
N PRO A 6 -45.20 -19.29 47.44
CA PRO A 6 -43.86 -19.24 46.83
C PRO A 6 -43.46 -20.53 46.02
N ALA A 7 -42.17 -20.62 45.64
CA ALA A 7 -41.41 -21.62 44.86
C ALA A 7 -41.60 -23.15 45.12
N ALA A 8 -41.42 -23.97 44.06
CA ALA A 8 -40.39 -25.05 43.97
C ALA A 8 -40.51 -25.96 42.71
N ARG A 9 -39.37 -26.11 42.00
CA ARG A 9 -38.77 -27.34 41.40
C ARG A 9 -39.64 -28.46 40.79
N LEU A 10 -39.41 -28.81 39.51
CA LEU A 10 -38.63 -29.98 39.00
C LEU A 10 -39.10 -30.49 37.61
N ARG A 11 -38.10 -30.70 36.73
CA ARG A 11 -37.93 -31.69 35.63
C ARG A 11 -39.15 -32.25 34.88
N LEU A 12 -39.12 -32.16 33.55
CA LEU A 12 -39.63 -33.23 32.68
C LEU A 12 -38.72 -33.49 31.47
N THR A 13 -38.29 -34.75 31.42
CA THR A 13 -37.68 -35.51 30.32
C THR A 13 -38.72 -35.87 29.26
N ALA A 14 -38.33 -35.94 27.98
CA ALA A 14 -39.18 -36.40 26.88
C ALA A 14 -38.78 -37.81 26.40
N PRO A 15 -39.75 -38.70 26.11
CA PRO A 15 -39.54 -39.89 25.27
C PRO A 15 -40.38 -39.88 23.97
N HIS A 16 -39.79 -40.49 22.92
CA HIS A 16 -40.37 -41.44 21.91
C HIS A 16 -41.73 -41.12 21.23
N THR A 17 -42.05 -41.38 19.97
CA THR A 17 -41.60 -42.28 18.88
C THR A 17 -42.50 -41.99 17.67
N LEU A 18 -42.01 -42.15 16.44
CA LEU A 18 -42.82 -42.13 15.20
C LEU A 18 -43.19 -43.56 14.74
N PRO A 19 -44.32 -43.79 14.05
CA PRO A 19 -44.78 -45.13 13.68
C PRO A 19 -44.25 -45.63 12.32
N ARG A 20 -44.15 -46.96 12.21
CA ARG A 20 -43.92 -47.76 10.99
C ARG A 20 -45.24 -48.31 10.44
N GLY A 21 -45.30 -48.58 9.13
CA GLY A 21 -46.23 -49.57 8.57
C GLY A 21 -46.15 -49.71 7.04
N LEU A 22 -46.13 -50.97 6.58
CA LEU A 22 -46.10 -51.52 5.21
C LEU A 22 -44.70 -51.54 4.55
N GLY A 23 -44.05 -52.65 4.21
CA GLY A 23 -44.43 -54.07 4.10
C GLY A 23 -43.64 -54.67 2.92
N SER A 24 -42.47 -55.28 3.17
CA SER A 24 -42.16 -56.71 2.97
C SER A 24 -42.14 -57.23 1.53
N GLY A 25 -40.97 -57.67 1.05
CA GLY A 25 -40.86 -58.48 -0.15
C GLY A 25 -39.44 -58.75 -0.67
N PHE A 26 -38.88 -59.89 -0.24
CA PHE A 26 -37.89 -60.74 -0.92
C PHE A 26 -36.37 -60.62 -0.74
N SER A 27 -35.79 -61.82 -0.76
CA SER A 27 -34.52 -62.32 -0.23
C SER A 27 -33.40 -62.47 -1.27
N ARG A 28 -32.15 -62.43 -0.77
CA ARG A 28 -30.88 -63.00 -1.26
C ARG A 28 -30.89 -63.87 -2.54
N ARG A 29 -29.99 -63.59 -3.50
CA ARG A 29 -28.82 -64.44 -3.89
C ARG A 29 -28.05 -63.88 -5.10
N ALA A 30 -26.71 -64.02 -5.00
CA ALA A 30 -25.74 -64.45 -6.01
C ALA A 30 -25.48 -63.67 -7.33
N SER A 31 -24.18 -63.42 -7.54
CA SER A 31 -23.38 -63.56 -8.78
C SER A 31 -23.82 -62.83 -10.06
N GLY A 32 -22.87 -62.08 -10.64
CA GLY A 32 -22.85 -61.82 -12.08
C GLY A 32 -22.44 -60.40 -12.41
N GLY A 33 -21.21 -60.25 -12.92
CA GLY A 33 -20.78 -59.00 -13.52
C GLY A 33 -21.66 -58.64 -14.72
N SER A 34 -22.10 -57.39 -14.79
CA SER A 34 -22.23 -56.66 -16.05
C SER A 34 -22.47 -55.17 -15.78
N LYS A 35 -21.70 -54.38 -16.54
CA LYS A 35 -21.76 -52.92 -16.77
C LYS A 35 -23.06 -52.24 -16.32
N TRP A 36 -22.95 -51.36 -15.32
CA TRP A 36 -23.91 -50.28 -15.07
C TRP A 36 -23.20 -48.93 -15.17
N ARG A 37 -23.56 -48.15 -16.20
CA ARG A 37 -23.21 -46.72 -16.31
C ARG A 37 -24.12 -45.92 -15.37
N PRO A 38 -23.61 -45.01 -14.51
CA PRO A 38 -24.47 -44.04 -13.85
C PRO A 38 -24.74 -42.87 -14.81
N ARG A 39 -26.02 -42.62 -15.08
CA ARG A 39 -26.50 -41.39 -15.70
C ARG A 39 -26.23 -40.21 -14.77
N HIS A 40 -25.71 -39.13 -15.32
CA HIS A 40 -25.67 -37.81 -14.69
C HIS A 40 -27.07 -37.42 -14.17
N HIS A 41 -27.18 -37.16 -12.87
CA HIS A 41 -28.22 -36.28 -12.35
C HIS A 41 -27.56 -35.17 -11.51
N ASP A 42 -27.17 -34.14 -12.25
CA ASP A 42 -27.00 -32.79 -11.77
C ASP A 42 -28.39 -32.30 -11.32
N ARG A 43 -28.66 -32.29 -10.00
CA ARG A 43 -29.81 -31.58 -9.44
C ARG A 43 -29.29 -30.41 -8.63
N ARG A 44 -28.86 -29.36 -9.34
CA ARG A 44 -28.82 -28.02 -8.78
C ARG A 44 -30.24 -27.65 -8.31
N PRO A 45 -30.41 -27.07 -7.11
CA PRO A 45 -31.72 -26.59 -6.68
C PRO A 45 -32.26 -25.59 -7.71
N SER A 46 -33.57 -25.67 -8.01
CA SER A 46 -34.19 -24.76 -8.97
C SER A 46 -34.04 -23.30 -8.51
N LEU A 47 -33.94 -22.37 -9.47
CA LEU A 47 -33.86 -20.93 -9.20
C LEU A 47 -35.00 -20.41 -8.31
N ALA A 48 -36.19 -21.02 -8.38
CA ALA A 48 -37.30 -20.68 -7.49
C ALA A 48 -37.00 -21.03 -6.03
N VAL A 49 -36.26 -22.12 -5.78
CA VAL A 49 -35.84 -22.54 -4.43
C VAL A 49 -34.73 -21.65 -3.91
N VAL A 50 -33.73 -21.30 -4.74
CA VAL A 50 -32.67 -20.36 -4.36
C VAL A 50 -33.25 -18.97 -4.07
N ARG A 51 -34.19 -18.49 -4.91
CA ARG A 51 -34.91 -17.23 -4.72
C ARG A 51 -35.78 -17.25 -3.47
N ALA A 52 -36.54 -18.32 -3.21
CA ALA A 52 -37.35 -18.44 -2.00
C ALA A 52 -36.50 -18.57 -0.72
N MET A 53 -35.33 -19.23 -0.79
CA MET A 53 -34.36 -19.27 0.30
C MET A 53 -33.75 -17.89 0.57
N ARG A 54 -33.49 -17.13 -0.48
CA ARG A 54 -32.99 -15.75 -0.40
C ARG A 54 -34.04 -14.78 0.15
N GLU A 55 -35.27 -14.83 -0.36
CA GLU A 55 -36.41 -14.05 0.14
C GLU A 55 -36.71 -14.39 1.61
N ARG A 56 -36.52 -15.66 2.03
CA ARG A 56 -36.58 -16.07 3.44
C ARG A 56 -35.40 -15.58 4.29
N ALA A 57 -34.19 -15.53 3.74
CA ALA A 57 -33.01 -14.99 4.41
C ALA A 57 -33.10 -13.46 4.57
N GLU A 58 -33.59 -12.75 3.55
CA GLU A 58 -33.86 -11.31 3.58
C GLU A 58 -35.03 -10.96 4.49
N ALA A 59 -36.08 -11.79 4.51
CA ALA A 59 -37.16 -11.68 5.50
C ALA A 59 -36.69 -11.99 6.92
N ALA A 60 -35.51 -12.57 7.13
CA ALA A 60 -34.93 -12.84 8.44
C ALA A 60 -33.93 -11.77 8.90
N ASP A 61 -33.59 -10.78 8.06
CA ASP A 61 -32.68 -9.68 8.42
C ASP A 61 -33.45 -8.57 9.18
N PRO A 62 -33.17 -8.37 10.48
CA PRO A 62 -33.87 -7.38 11.30
C PRO A 62 -33.70 -5.93 10.78
N GLN A 63 -32.56 -5.60 10.19
CA GLN A 63 -32.31 -4.24 9.67
C GLN A 63 -33.18 -3.94 8.44
N ILE A 64 -33.53 -4.96 7.66
CA ILE A 64 -34.37 -4.85 6.46
C ILE A 64 -35.85 -4.74 6.85
N GLN A 65 -36.30 -5.48 7.88
CA GLN A 65 -37.66 -5.35 8.38
C GLN A 65 -37.92 -3.98 9.04
N GLN A 66 -36.94 -3.41 9.72
CA GLN A 66 -37.09 -2.14 10.45
C GLN A 66 -37.17 -0.89 9.55
N ARG A 67 -36.56 -0.92 8.36
CA ARG A 67 -36.68 0.16 7.34
C ARG A 67 -38.02 0.16 6.59
N ARG A 68 -38.89 -0.81 6.84
CA ARG A 68 -40.25 -0.90 6.25
C ARG A 68 -41.32 -0.21 7.09
N HIS A 69 -40.96 0.38 8.23
CA HIS A 69 -41.90 1.21 8.98
C HIS A 69 -42.21 2.49 8.17
N PRO A 70 -43.49 2.82 7.95
CA PRO A 70 -43.85 4.08 7.30
C PRO A 70 -43.26 5.22 8.10
N LEU A 71 -42.46 6.06 7.43
CA LEU A 71 -41.94 7.28 8.01
C LEU A 71 -43.05 8.33 8.10
N GLU A 72 -42.99 9.15 9.15
CA GLU A 72 -43.78 10.37 9.22
C GLU A 72 -43.49 11.27 8.00
N PRO A 73 -44.48 12.04 7.50
CA PRO A 73 -44.26 12.98 6.40
C PRO A 73 -43.07 13.92 6.69
N GLY A 74 -42.11 13.99 5.75
CA GLY A 74 -40.91 14.82 5.88
C GLY A 74 -39.74 14.18 6.64
N HIS A 75 -39.88 12.94 7.11
CA HIS A 75 -38.77 12.19 7.70
C HIS A 75 -37.99 11.41 6.62
N SER A 76 -36.70 11.19 6.87
CA SER A 76 -35.80 10.36 6.06
C SER A 76 -35.21 9.22 6.89
N HIS A 77 -34.80 8.16 6.20
CA HIS A 77 -33.93 7.14 6.79
C HIS A 77 -32.47 7.56 6.66
N TYR A 78 -31.71 7.33 7.73
CA TYR A 78 -30.29 7.61 7.79
C TYR A 78 -29.50 6.39 8.26
N TYR A 79 -28.21 6.38 7.95
CA TYR A 79 -27.26 5.40 8.43
C TYR A 79 -25.97 6.09 8.88
N ALA A 80 -25.59 5.90 10.14
CA ALA A 80 -24.31 6.36 10.66
C ALA A 80 -23.30 5.19 10.61
N THR A 81 -22.25 5.30 9.81
CA THR A 81 -21.16 4.31 9.79
C THR A 81 -20.26 4.51 11.00
N CYS A 82 -19.66 3.44 11.54
CA CYS A 82 -18.71 3.54 12.65
C CYS A 82 -17.71 2.39 12.67
N HIS A 83 -16.71 2.47 13.55
CA HIS A 83 -15.81 1.35 13.77
C HIS A 83 -16.56 0.16 14.39
N PRO A 84 -16.29 -1.08 13.95
CA PRO A 84 -16.82 -2.27 14.61
C PRO A 84 -16.49 -2.28 16.10
N GLY A 85 -17.50 -2.55 16.93
CA GLY A 85 -17.41 -2.50 18.40
C GLY A 85 -17.90 -1.18 19.02
N LEU A 86 -18.18 -0.14 18.21
CA LEU A 86 -18.69 1.16 18.66
C LEU A 86 -20.17 1.40 18.33
N GLU A 87 -20.88 0.42 17.78
CA GLU A 87 -22.26 0.60 17.30
C GLU A 87 -23.22 1.01 18.42
N GLU A 88 -23.06 0.43 19.62
CA GLU A 88 -23.86 0.81 20.78
C GLU A 88 -23.55 2.22 21.30
N VAL A 89 -22.29 2.67 21.15
CA VAL A 89 -21.90 4.04 21.52
C VAL A 89 -22.59 5.03 20.60
N VAL A 90 -22.48 4.82 19.28
CA VAL A 90 -23.13 5.68 18.29
C VAL A 90 -24.65 5.64 18.44
N ALA A 91 -25.24 4.48 18.74
CA ALA A 91 -26.66 4.36 19.01
C ALA A 91 -27.08 5.16 20.25
N ALA A 92 -26.26 5.19 21.31
CA ALA A 92 -26.51 6.02 22.48
C ALA A 92 -26.43 7.52 22.14
N GLU A 93 -25.42 7.95 21.38
CA GLU A 93 -25.31 9.35 20.93
C GLU A 93 -26.53 9.78 20.10
N LEU A 94 -26.97 8.94 19.15
CA LEU A 94 -28.14 9.20 18.30
C LEU A 94 -29.44 9.38 19.11
N ARG A 95 -29.61 8.58 20.17
CA ARG A 95 -30.76 8.70 21.08
C ARG A 95 -30.64 9.90 22.02
N GLY A 96 -29.43 10.41 22.23
CA GLY A 96 -29.14 11.52 23.11
C GLY A 96 -29.91 12.79 22.74
N PRO A 97 -30.18 13.66 23.72
CA PRO A 97 -31.01 14.86 23.52
C PRO A 97 -30.44 15.84 22.50
N GLN A 98 -29.12 15.81 22.26
CA GLN A 98 -28.45 16.64 21.26
C GLN A 98 -28.80 16.23 19.83
N ILE A 99 -29.29 15.00 19.59
CA ILE A 99 -29.67 14.52 18.26
C ILE A 99 -31.17 14.19 18.22
N GLY A 100 -31.65 13.38 19.17
CA GLY A 100 -33.05 13.00 19.30
C GLY A 100 -33.55 12.17 18.12
N ALA A 101 -32.74 11.23 17.63
CA ALA A 101 -33.12 10.36 16.52
C ALA A 101 -34.15 9.30 16.93
N ALA A 102 -35.05 8.96 16.01
CA ALA A 102 -36.04 7.90 16.18
C ALA A 102 -35.60 6.61 15.47
N ASN A 103 -36.17 5.46 15.86
CA ASN A 103 -35.91 4.14 15.27
C ASN A 103 -34.40 3.82 15.18
N VAL A 104 -33.68 4.05 16.28
CA VAL A 104 -32.23 3.85 16.36
C VAL A 104 -31.90 2.37 16.57
N HIS A 105 -31.31 1.76 15.55
CA HIS A 105 -31.00 0.34 15.51
C HIS A 105 -29.53 0.10 15.15
N PRO A 106 -28.70 -0.36 16.10
CA PRO A 106 -27.33 -0.75 15.82
C PRO A 106 -27.31 -2.03 14.96
N GLY A 107 -26.36 -2.11 14.03
CA GLY A 107 -26.10 -3.32 13.24
C GLY A 107 -24.62 -3.54 13.04
N LYS A 108 -24.22 -4.05 11.87
CA LYS A 108 -22.80 -4.35 11.60
C LYS A 108 -22.06 -3.09 11.14
N ALA A 109 -21.12 -2.60 11.95
CA ALA A 109 -20.28 -1.43 11.63
C ALA A 109 -21.06 -0.13 11.33
N GLY A 110 -22.23 0.02 11.95
CA GLY A 110 -23.03 1.25 11.85
C GLY A 110 -24.41 1.11 12.49
N VAL A 111 -25.16 2.22 12.45
CA VAL A 111 -26.45 2.39 13.13
C VAL A 111 -27.44 3.04 12.17
N SER A 112 -28.57 2.37 11.92
CA SER A 112 -29.68 2.97 11.18
C SER A 112 -30.56 3.79 12.11
N PHE A 113 -31.08 4.91 11.62
CA PHE A 113 -32.00 5.77 12.36
C PHE A 113 -32.90 6.54 11.40
N SER A 114 -33.84 7.31 11.95
CA SER A 114 -34.77 8.12 11.17
C SER A 114 -35.10 9.43 11.87
N GLY A 115 -35.53 10.41 11.08
CA GLY A 115 -35.97 11.71 11.59
C GLY A 115 -36.15 12.74 10.47
N PRO A 116 -36.59 13.96 10.81
CA PRO A 116 -36.58 15.09 9.87
C PRO A 116 -35.14 15.50 9.54
N ALA A 117 -34.97 16.36 8.52
CA ALA A 117 -33.67 16.88 8.09
C ALA A 117 -32.81 17.45 9.24
N SER A 118 -33.46 18.08 10.23
CA SER A 118 -32.78 18.62 11.41
C SER A 118 -32.06 17.56 12.24
N VAL A 119 -32.55 16.31 12.27
CA VAL A 119 -31.86 15.17 12.91
C VAL A 119 -30.59 14.82 12.15
N GLY A 120 -30.63 14.82 10.81
CA GLY A 120 -29.44 14.60 9.97
C GLY A 120 -28.37 15.68 10.17
N TYR A 121 -28.78 16.95 10.30
CA TYR A 121 -27.89 18.07 10.62
C TYR A 121 -27.26 17.93 12.01
N ARG A 122 -28.07 17.66 13.03
CA ARG A 122 -27.59 17.43 14.40
C ARG A 122 -26.66 16.22 14.46
N ALA A 123 -26.95 15.13 13.75
CA ALA A 123 -26.08 13.97 13.68
C ALA A 123 -24.68 14.31 13.15
N ASN A 124 -24.59 15.12 12.08
CA ASN A 124 -23.30 15.58 11.56
C ASN A 124 -22.56 16.52 12.54
N LEU A 125 -23.28 17.35 13.29
CA LEU A 125 -22.69 18.25 14.27
C LEU A 125 -22.21 17.54 15.54
N TRP A 126 -22.97 16.56 16.03
CA TRP A 126 -22.87 16.04 17.40
C TRP A 126 -22.28 14.65 17.53
N LEU A 127 -22.35 13.79 16.51
CA LEU A 127 -21.78 12.44 16.63
C LEU A 127 -20.25 12.51 16.76
N ARG A 128 -19.72 11.96 17.86
CA ARG A 128 -18.28 11.90 18.09
C ARG A 128 -17.70 10.57 17.60
N ALA A 129 -18.41 9.47 17.80
CA ALA A 129 -17.90 8.12 17.51
C ALA A 129 -18.25 7.58 16.11
N ALA A 130 -19.01 8.34 15.31
CA ALA A 130 -19.37 7.99 13.94
C ALA A 130 -18.29 8.41 12.91
N ILE A 131 -18.33 7.78 11.73
CA ILE A 131 -17.43 8.01 10.60
C ILE A 131 -18.12 8.84 9.51
N ARG A 132 -19.36 8.51 9.13
CA ARG A 132 -20.18 9.26 8.16
C ARG A 132 -21.67 9.13 8.50
N VAL A 133 -22.46 10.15 8.15
CA VAL A 133 -23.93 10.15 8.21
C VAL A 133 -24.47 10.14 6.79
N LEU A 134 -25.20 9.08 6.46
CA LEU A 134 -25.68 8.79 5.12
C LEU A 134 -27.21 8.90 5.09
N GLN A 135 -27.77 9.70 4.18
CA GLN A 135 -29.21 9.79 3.95
C GLN A 135 -29.61 8.81 2.84
N LEU A 136 -30.60 7.95 3.09
CA LEU A 136 -31.08 6.99 2.10
C LEU A 136 -31.74 7.71 0.92
N GLN A 137 -31.23 7.50 -0.29
CA GLN A 137 -31.79 8.04 -1.53
C GLN A 137 -32.65 6.99 -2.24
N HIS A 138 -32.11 5.78 -2.40
CA HIS A 138 -32.77 4.71 -3.11
C HIS A 138 -32.30 3.34 -2.63
N GLU A 139 -33.17 2.34 -2.74
CA GLU A 139 -32.82 0.95 -2.50
C GLU A 139 -33.52 0.06 -3.53
N THR A 140 -32.77 -0.84 -4.15
CA THR A 140 -33.29 -1.81 -5.13
C THR A 140 -32.52 -3.12 -5.10
N LEU A 141 -33.02 -4.12 -5.81
CA LEU A 141 -32.33 -5.39 -6.05
C LEU A 141 -31.73 -5.38 -7.46
N LEU A 142 -30.45 -5.72 -7.57
CA LEU A 142 -29.78 -5.92 -8.84
C LEU A 142 -30.39 -7.14 -9.56
N ASP A 143 -30.73 -6.99 -10.83
CA ASP A 143 -31.18 -8.11 -11.65
C ASP A 143 -30.00 -9.03 -11.97
N ALA A 144 -29.88 -10.10 -11.19
CA ALA A 144 -28.83 -11.11 -11.36
C ALA A 144 -28.86 -11.82 -12.72
N ARG A 145 -29.92 -11.65 -13.53
CA ARG A 145 -30.01 -12.19 -14.90
C ARG A 145 -29.27 -11.32 -15.92
N ARG A 146 -29.00 -10.06 -15.60
CA ARG A 146 -28.26 -9.14 -16.46
C ARG A 146 -26.77 -9.13 -16.12
N PRO A 147 -25.89 -8.80 -17.08
CA PRO A 147 -24.50 -8.49 -16.78
C PRO A 147 -24.41 -7.43 -15.66
N ALA A 148 -23.52 -7.64 -14.69
CA ALA A 148 -23.48 -6.82 -13.48
C ALA A 148 -23.33 -5.31 -13.77
N GLY A 149 -22.52 -4.95 -14.77
CA GLY A 149 -22.35 -3.55 -15.17
C GLY A 149 -23.63 -2.92 -15.73
N GLU A 150 -24.43 -3.66 -16.49
CA GLU A 150 -25.72 -3.19 -17.01
C GLU A 150 -26.76 -3.09 -15.90
N ALA A 151 -26.85 -4.11 -15.04
CA ALA A 151 -27.76 -4.11 -13.90
C ALA A 151 -27.53 -2.91 -12.96
N VAL A 152 -26.26 -2.57 -12.70
CA VAL A 152 -25.88 -1.38 -11.94
C VAL A 152 -26.28 -0.12 -12.70
N TYR A 153 -25.93 0.00 -13.99
CA TYR A 153 -26.25 1.17 -14.80
C TYR A 153 -27.76 1.49 -14.80
N ASP A 154 -28.59 0.50 -15.09
CA ASP A 154 -30.05 0.67 -15.13
C ASP A 154 -30.61 1.06 -13.76
N SER A 155 -30.15 0.39 -12.70
CA SER A 155 -30.59 0.67 -11.32
C SER A 155 -30.27 2.10 -10.92
N PHE A 156 -29.11 2.63 -11.29
CA PHE A 156 -28.76 4.02 -11.02
C PHE A 156 -29.60 4.98 -11.86
N ARG A 157 -29.83 4.69 -13.14
CA ARG A 157 -30.60 5.55 -14.04
C ARG A 157 -32.05 5.75 -13.56
N GLU A 158 -32.63 4.74 -12.91
CA GLU A 158 -34.01 4.75 -12.37
C GLU A 158 -34.09 5.22 -10.90
N ALA A 159 -32.96 5.33 -10.20
CA ALA A 159 -32.95 5.56 -8.75
C ALA A 159 -33.46 6.94 -8.32
N ALA A 160 -33.27 7.96 -9.15
CA ALA A 160 -33.66 9.34 -8.87
C ALA A 160 -33.74 10.20 -10.14
N ASP A 161 -34.41 11.35 -10.04
CA ASP A 161 -34.27 12.43 -11.00
C ASP A 161 -32.92 13.14 -10.78
N TRP A 162 -31.86 12.60 -11.37
CA TRP A 162 -30.50 13.12 -11.21
C TRP A 162 -30.34 14.54 -11.73
N ALA A 163 -31.09 14.91 -12.77
CA ALA A 163 -31.11 16.27 -13.26
C ALA A 163 -31.67 17.21 -12.18
N ARG A 164 -32.73 16.84 -11.47
CA ARG A 164 -33.22 17.64 -10.34
C ARG A 164 -32.22 17.74 -9.18
N LEU A 165 -31.49 16.65 -8.88
CA LEU A 165 -30.56 16.59 -7.73
C LEU A 165 -29.21 17.29 -7.97
N LEU A 166 -28.67 17.23 -9.20
CA LEU A 166 -27.41 17.87 -9.59
C LEU A 166 -27.69 19.12 -10.40
N GLN A 167 -27.27 20.30 -9.97
CA GLN A 167 -27.43 21.54 -10.74
C GLN A 167 -26.33 21.71 -11.79
N PRO A 168 -26.53 22.57 -12.80
CA PRO A 168 -25.46 22.90 -13.74
C PRO A 168 -24.23 23.43 -12.98
N GLY A 169 -23.05 22.89 -13.28
CA GLY A 169 -21.79 23.23 -12.63
C GLY A 169 -21.50 22.50 -11.32
N GLN A 170 -22.45 21.73 -10.76
CA GLN A 170 -22.18 20.91 -9.57
C GLN A 170 -21.42 19.63 -9.91
N SER A 171 -20.59 19.23 -8.96
CA SER A 171 -19.80 18.02 -8.98
C SER A 171 -20.44 16.87 -8.20
N PHE A 172 -20.13 15.63 -8.58
CA PHE A 172 -20.59 14.44 -7.84
C PHE A 172 -19.50 13.39 -7.75
N SER A 173 -19.56 12.56 -6.71
CA SER A 173 -18.70 11.39 -6.56
C SER A 173 -19.54 10.16 -6.25
N VAL A 174 -18.99 8.98 -6.58
CA VAL A 174 -19.59 7.70 -6.23
C VAL A 174 -18.51 6.80 -5.63
N ASP A 175 -18.69 6.50 -4.37
CA ASP A 175 -17.89 5.53 -3.62
C ASP A 175 -18.81 4.41 -3.14
N GLY A 176 -18.28 3.19 -3.05
CA GLY A 176 -19.11 2.09 -2.60
C GLY A 176 -18.38 0.86 -2.14
N ARG A 177 -19.14 -0.01 -1.46
CA ARG A 177 -18.68 -1.31 -0.96
C ARG A 177 -19.53 -2.41 -1.57
N VAL A 178 -18.86 -3.44 -2.08
CA VAL A 178 -19.47 -4.61 -2.68
C VAL A 178 -19.05 -5.83 -1.87
N TRP A 179 -20.00 -6.61 -1.37
CA TRP A 179 -19.69 -7.89 -0.73
C TRP A 179 -20.85 -8.87 -0.90
N SER A 180 -20.53 -10.16 -1.04
CA SER A 180 -21.52 -11.25 -1.11
C SER A 180 -22.67 -11.06 -2.13
N CYS A 181 -22.40 -10.37 -3.25
CA CYS A 181 -23.31 -10.27 -4.38
C CYS A 181 -23.10 -11.45 -5.35
N SER A 182 -24.11 -11.79 -6.15
CA SER A 182 -24.11 -12.95 -7.04
C SER A 182 -23.32 -12.72 -8.33
N ASN A 183 -23.38 -11.50 -8.90
CA ASN A 183 -22.73 -11.16 -10.17
C ASN A 183 -21.80 -9.94 -10.07
N LEU A 184 -21.89 -9.13 -9.01
CA LEU A 184 -21.07 -7.93 -8.80
C LEU A 184 -19.95 -8.22 -7.77
N SER A 185 -18.69 -8.16 -8.19
CA SER A 185 -17.53 -8.49 -7.35
C SER A 185 -16.58 -7.31 -7.06
N SER A 186 -16.71 -6.19 -7.78
CA SER A 186 -15.79 -5.05 -7.69
C SER A 186 -16.53 -3.76 -7.36
N SER A 187 -16.06 -3.04 -6.33
CA SER A 187 -16.49 -1.68 -6.02
C SER A 187 -16.13 -0.69 -7.13
N GLN A 188 -15.01 -0.89 -7.82
CA GLN A 188 -14.61 -0.06 -8.96
C GLN A 188 -15.60 -0.18 -10.12
N LEU A 189 -16.05 -1.39 -10.45
CA LEU A 189 -17.08 -1.60 -11.47
C LEU A 189 -18.40 -0.91 -11.09
N LEU A 190 -18.81 -1.01 -9.82
CA LEU A 190 -19.99 -0.30 -9.31
C LEU A 190 -19.85 1.21 -9.50
N SER A 191 -18.74 1.80 -9.04
CA SER A 191 -18.53 3.25 -9.08
C SER A 191 -18.47 3.79 -10.51
N VAL A 192 -17.77 3.10 -11.42
CA VAL A 192 -17.68 3.51 -12.83
C VAL A 192 -19.05 3.48 -13.48
N ARG A 193 -19.79 2.37 -13.35
CA ARG A 193 -21.09 2.21 -14.01
C ARG A 193 -22.18 3.12 -13.43
N ALA A 194 -22.13 3.38 -12.13
CA ALA A 194 -22.98 4.37 -11.48
C ALA A 194 -22.72 5.79 -12.03
N ARG A 195 -21.44 6.18 -12.17
CA ARG A 195 -21.07 7.49 -12.73
C ARG A 195 -21.54 7.63 -14.18
N ASP A 196 -21.35 6.60 -15.00
CA ASP A 196 -21.86 6.58 -16.38
C ASP A 196 -23.37 6.82 -16.43
N ALA A 197 -24.14 6.08 -15.62
CA ALA A 197 -25.60 6.19 -15.56
C ALA A 197 -26.08 7.59 -15.15
N ILE A 198 -25.44 8.19 -14.14
CA ILE A 198 -25.79 9.54 -13.66
C ILE A 198 -25.41 10.59 -14.71
N CYS A 199 -24.20 10.52 -15.28
CA CYS A 199 -23.74 11.42 -16.33
C CYS A 199 -24.68 11.40 -17.54
N ASP A 200 -25.07 10.20 -17.98
CA ASP A 200 -25.98 10.03 -19.10
C ASP A 200 -27.39 10.54 -18.76
N ALA A 201 -27.93 10.24 -17.57
CA ALA A 201 -29.24 10.72 -17.16
C ALA A 201 -29.31 12.27 -17.12
N VAL A 202 -28.27 12.93 -16.60
CA VAL A 202 -28.20 14.40 -16.57
C VAL A 202 -28.01 14.97 -17.98
N ARG A 203 -27.14 14.36 -18.80
CA ARG A 203 -26.92 14.77 -20.19
C ARG A 203 -28.19 14.66 -21.01
N ASP A 204 -28.94 13.58 -20.88
CA ASP A 204 -30.16 13.36 -21.66
C ASP A 204 -31.26 14.36 -21.29
N ALA A 205 -31.29 14.81 -20.02
CA ALA A 205 -32.25 15.80 -19.55
C ALA A 205 -31.87 17.26 -19.89
N ARG A 206 -30.57 17.58 -20.00
CA ARG A 206 -30.08 18.98 -20.07
C ARG A 206 -29.13 19.29 -21.23
N GLY A 207 -28.67 18.29 -21.97
CA GLY A 207 -27.67 18.42 -23.03
C GLY A 207 -26.22 18.50 -22.54
N THR A 208 -25.96 18.61 -21.23
CA THR A 208 -24.62 18.74 -20.65
C THR A 208 -24.38 17.72 -19.53
N LYS A 209 -23.11 17.28 -19.38
CA LYS A 209 -22.71 16.37 -18.29
C LYS A 209 -22.42 17.17 -17.00
N PRO A 210 -22.55 16.55 -15.81
CA PRO A 210 -22.03 17.11 -14.56
C PRO A 210 -20.51 17.26 -14.59
N MET A 211 -19.96 18.14 -13.75
CA MET A 211 -18.52 18.30 -13.60
C MET A 211 -17.94 17.19 -12.71
N PRO A 212 -16.73 16.68 -12.97
CA PRO A 212 -15.99 15.94 -11.95
C PRO A 212 -15.58 16.88 -10.79
N PRO A 213 -15.42 16.37 -9.56
CA PRO A 213 -14.87 17.16 -8.46
C PRO A 213 -13.41 17.54 -8.75
N GLU A 214 -12.97 18.71 -8.27
CA GLU A 214 -11.56 19.11 -8.34
C GLU A 214 -10.70 18.15 -7.52
N ARG A 215 -9.45 17.92 -7.96
CA ARG A 215 -8.55 16.96 -7.29
C ARG A 215 -8.32 17.38 -5.83
N GLY A 216 -8.69 16.51 -4.90
CA GLY A 216 -8.58 16.76 -3.46
C GLY A 216 -9.77 17.51 -2.82
N SER A 217 -10.82 17.81 -3.59
CA SER A 217 -12.05 18.44 -3.08
C SER A 217 -13.17 17.42 -2.84
N VAL A 218 -14.05 17.72 -1.89
CA VAL A 218 -15.28 16.94 -1.68
C VAL A 218 -16.32 17.39 -2.71
N ALA A 219 -16.96 16.44 -3.39
CA ALA A 219 -18.00 16.73 -4.36
C ALA A 219 -19.24 17.40 -3.73
N ASP A 220 -19.98 18.19 -4.52
CA ASP A 220 -21.24 18.83 -4.07
C ASP A 220 -22.32 17.79 -3.73
N LEU A 221 -22.35 16.68 -4.47
CA LEU A 221 -23.19 15.51 -4.20
C LEU A 221 -22.35 14.23 -4.10
N PRO A 222 -21.79 13.94 -2.93
CA PRO A 222 -21.10 12.67 -2.71
C PRO A 222 -22.14 11.57 -2.48
N LEU A 223 -22.02 10.48 -3.25
CA LEU A 223 -22.85 9.30 -3.11
C LEU A 223 -22.05 8.16 -2.50
N PHE A 224 -22.64 7.52 -1.49
CA PHE A 224 -22.11 6.31 -0.89
C PHE A 224 -23.04 5.15 -1.19
N VAL A 225 -22.49 4.04 -1.67
CA VAL A 225 -23.29 2.92 -2.20
C VAL A 225 -22.89 1.62 -1.51
N THR A 226 -23.87 0.86 -1.06
CA THR A 226 -23.62 -0.50 -0.56
C THR A 226 -24.32 -1.51 -1.45
N ALA A 227 -23.58 -2.48 -1.96
CA ALA A 227 -24.11 -3.65 -2.62
C ALA A 227 -23.84 -4.88 -1.75
N TYR A 228 -24.91 -5.43 -1.15
CA TYR A 228 -24.84 -6.61 -0.31
C TYR A 228 -25.95 -7.59 -0.65
N HIS A 229 -25.61 -8.85 -0.93
CA HIS A 229 -26.58 -9.85 -1.37
C HIS A 229 -27.48 -9.28 -2.48
N ASP A 230 -26.88 -8.73 -3.53
CA ASP A 230 -27.52 -8.06 -4.68
C ASP A 230 -28.48 -6.91 -4.33
N ARG A 231 -28.57 -6.51 -3.06
CA ARG A 231 -29.29 -5.31 -2.67
C ARG A 231 -28.37 -4.12 -2.84
N LEU A 232 -28.75 -3.23 -3.75
CA LEU A 232 -28.09 -1.97 -4.01
C LEU A 232 -28.78 -0.89 -3.20
N THR A 233 -28.08 -0.30 -2.25
CA THR A 233 -28.57 0.83 -1.46
C THR A 233 -27.72 2.06 -1.76
N ILE A 234 -28.37 3.11 -2.26
CA ILE A 234 -27.75 4.37 -2.66
C ILE A 234 -28.05 5.40 -1.59
N TYR A 235 -26.99 6.00 -1.04
CA TYR A 235 -27.08 7.07 -0.06
C TYR A 235 -26.49 8.37 -0.60
N ARG A 236 -27.06 9.49 -0.18
CA ARG A 236 -26.39 10.78 -0.22
C ARG A 236 -25.57 10.94 1.05
N ASP A 237 -24.28 11.20 0.88
CA ASP A 237 -23.40 11.39 2.02
C ASP A 237 -23.50 12.82 2.55
N MET A 238 -24.06 12.98 3.74
CA MET A 238 -24.20 14.27 4.38
C MET A 238 -22.88 14.76 4.99
N SER A 239 -21.93 13.87 5.25
CA SER A 239 -20.69 14.21 5.94
C SER A 239 -19.60 14.71 5.00
N GLY A 240 -19.54 14.21 3.75
CA GLY A 240 -18.46 14.54 2.82
C GLY A 240 -17.16 13.85 3.27
N ASP A 241 -16.17 14.62 3.71
CA ASP A 241 -15.08 14.00 4.48
C ASP A 241 -15.65 13.26 5.70
N SER A 242 -14.94 12.21 6.10
CA SER A 242 -15.30 11.50 7.31
C SER A 242 -15.31 12.43 8.51
N LEU A 243 -16.32 12.26 9.38
CA LEU A 243 -16.51 13.02 10.62
C LEU A 243 -15.30 12.98 11.55
N HIS A 244 -14.37 12.06 11.33
CA HIS A 244 -13.15 12.06 12.10
C HIS A 244 -12.22 13.25 11.77
N ARG A 245 -12.35 13.89 10.62
CA ARG A 245 -11.64 15.12 10.30
C ARG A 245 -12.41 16.30 10.91
N ARG A 246 -12.19 16.55 12.21
CA ARG A 246 -12.90 17.61 12.95
C ARG A 246 -12.61 18.98 12.37
N GLY A 247 -11.34 19.21 12.00
CA GLY A 247 -10.85 20.50 11.50
C GLY A 247 -9.96 21.27 12.48
N TYR A 248 -9.66 20.73 13.67
CA TYR A 248 -8.68 21.31 14.58
C TYR A 248 -7.24 20.82 14.34
N ARG A 249 -7.07 19.66 13.66
CA ARG A 249 -5.75 19.07 13.41
C ARG A 249 -5.13 19.65 12.14
N GLN A 250 -3.90 20.19 12.24
CA GLN A 250 -3.16 20.83 11.13
C GLN A 250 -2.06 19.94 10.52
N ALA A 251 -1.68 18.86 11.20
CA ALA A 251 -0.70 17.90 10.70
C ALA A 251 -0.96 16.54 11.35
N MET A 252 -0.81 15.46 10.59
CA MET A 252 -1.06 14.12 11.09
C MET A 252 0.25 13.41 11.43
N HIS A 253 0.47 13.12 12.70
CA HIS A 253 1.48 12.16 13.09
C HIS A 253 1.08 10.75 12.59
N ARG A 254 2.02 10.03 11.95
CA ARG A 254 1.86 8.77 11.16
C ARG A 254 0.98 7.68 11.79
N ALA A 255 0.78 7.72 13.11
CA ALA A 255 -0.05 6.74 13.80
C ALA A 255 -0.80 7.34 15.01
N SER A 256 -1.32 8.55 14.81
CA SER A 256 -2.37 9.14 15.65
C SER A 256 -3.63 8.29 15.60
N LEU A 257 -4.30 8.12 16.73
CA LEU A 257 -5.59 7.47 16.77
C LEU A 257 -6.62 8.30 15.99
N ASN A 258 -7.50 7.65 15.24
CA ASN A 258 -8.68 8.29 14.67
C ASN A 258 -9.52 8.84 15.82
N GLU A 259 -9.84 10.13 15.81
CA GLU A 259 -10.47 10.77 16.96
C GLU A 259 -11.92 10.26 17.17
N SER A 260 -12.56 9.61 16.18
CA SER A 260 -13.88 8.96 16.35
C SER A 260 -13.73 7.65 17.13
N ALA A 261 -12.65 6.92 16.88
CA ALA A 261 -12.27 5.79 17.71
C ALA A 261 -11.89 6.25 19.12
N ALA A 262 -11.17 7.38 19.26
CA ALA A 262 -10.80 7.94 20.56
C ALA A 262 -12.04 8.33 21.38
N ALA A 263 -12.98 9.06 20.79
CA ALA A 263 -14.26 9.41 21.43
C ALA A 263 -15.07 8.16 21.81
N GLY A 264 -15.14 7.16 20.92
CA GLY A 264 -15.80 5.89 21.22
C GLY A 264 -15.19 5.16 22.42
N ILE A 265 -13.86 5.13 22.51
CA ILE A 265 -13.14 4.57 23.64
C ILE A 265 -13.40 5.38 24.93
N LEU A 266 -13.45 6.71 24.84
CA LEU A 266 -13.77 7.57 26.00
C LEU A 266 -15.18 7.28 26.55
N TYR A 267 -16.18 7.10 25.69
CA TYR A 267 -17.50 6.64 26.14
C TYR A 267 -17.45 5.25 26.78
N LEU A 268 -16.77 4.28 26.17
CA LEU A 268 -16.61 2.93 26.74
C LEU A 268 -15.84 2.93 28.07
N SER A 269 -14.98 3.93 28.26
CA SER A 269 -14.20 4.12 29.49
C SER A 269 -14.98 4.80 30.62
N GLY A 270 -16.17 5.33 30.31
CA GLY A 270 -17.01 6.06 31.25
C GLY A 270 -16.67 7.54 31.40
N TRP A 271 -15.78 8.10 30.57
CA TRP A 271 -15.38 9.50 30.66
C TRP A 271 -16.57 10.47 30.51
N GLY A 272 -17.53 10.15 29.63
CA GLY A 272 -18.71 10.99 29.41
C GLY A 272 -19.55 11.21 30.67
N ASP A 273 -19.57 10.26 31.61
CA ASP A 273 -20.24 10.41 32.90
C ASP A 273 -19.31 11.04 33.96
N LEU A 274 -18.01 10.74 33.89
CA LEU A 274 -16.99 11.24 34.84
C LEU A 274 -16.71 12.73 34.66
N CYS A 275 -16.70 13.25 33.43
CA CYS A 275 -16.34 14.63 33.16
C CYS A 275 -17.34 15.66 33.69
N GLY A 276 -18.53 15.22 34.10
CA GLY A 276 -19.52 16.03 34.81
C GLY A 276 -19.29 16.14 36.33
N GLN A 277 -18.27 15.46 36.87
CA GLN A 277 -18.00 15.41 38.31
C GLN A 277 -16.85 16.36 38.69
N GLU A 278 -16.98 17.07 39.80
CA GLU A 278 -15.92 17.94 40.31
C GLU A 278 -14.62 17.15 40.59
N GLY A 279 -13.49 17.73 40.20
CA GLY A 279 -12.17 17.14 40.43
C GLY A 279 -11.82 15.94 39.53
N ALA A 280 -12.65 15.58 38.55
CA ALA A 280 -12.38 14.44 37.66
C ALA A 280 -11.16 14.68 36.77
N VAL A 281 -10.16 13.81 36.88
CA VAL A 281 -8.94 13.89 36.06
C VAL A 281 -8.82 12.69 35.15
N LEU A 282 -8.57 12.95 33.86
CA LEU A 282 -8.13 11.95 32.89
C LEU A 282 -6.62 12.08 32.67
N ALA A 283 -5.90 10.97 32.71
CA ALA A 283 -4.48 10.92 32.38
C ALA A 283 -4.21 9.99 31.18
N ASP A 284 -3.39 10.46 30.24
CA ASP A 284 -2.80 9.63 29.18
C ASP A 284 -1.26 9.68 29.30
N PRO A 285 -0.61 8.62 29.80
CA PRO A 285 0.83 8.62 30.06
C PRO A 285 1.71 8.48 28.81
N MET A 286 1.11 8.18 27.64
CA MET A 286 1.78 8.07 26.33
C MET A 286 0.86 8.68 25.26
N CYS A 287 0.63 9.99 25.39
CA CYS A 287 -0.47 10.69 24.74
C CYS A 287 -0.26 11.02 23.26
N GLY A 288 0.97 10.90 22.74
CA GLY A 288 1.36 11.26 21.38
C GLY A 288 0.87 12.66 21.00
N SER A 289 0.08 12.74 19.91
CA SER A 289 -0.56 13.98 19.43
C SER A 289 -1.75 14.46 20.28
N GLY A 290 -1.96 13.90 21.47
CA GLY A 290 -2.97 14.38 22.43
C GLY A 290 -4.43 14.06 22.06
N THR A 291 -4.67 13.10 21.16
CA THR A 291 -6.02 12.83 20.61
C THR A 291 -7.07 12.53 21.69
N PHE A 292 -6.74 11.67 22.67
CA PHE A 292 -7.65 11.36 23.78
C PHE A 292 -7.93 12.58 24.66
N LEU A 293 -6.92 13.42 24.89
CA LEU A 293 -7.04 14.60 25.75
C LEU A 293 -7.96 15.64 25.12
N ILE A 294 -7.81 15.88 23.82
CA ILE A 294 -8.65 16.84 23.08
C ILE A 294 -10.10 16.35 23.04
N GLU A 295 -10.36 15.10 22.64
CA GLU A 295 -11.73 14.57 22.60
C GLU A 295 -12.37 14.54 24.00
N ALA A 296 -11.60 14.19 25.05
CA ALA A 296 -12.04 14.26 26.43
C ALA A 296 -12.41 15.68 26.85
N ALA A 297 -11.63 16.67 26.41
CA ALA A 297 -11.87 18.07 26.69
C ALA A 297 -13.11 18.62 25.96
N LEU A 298 -13.31 18.21 24.72
CA LEU A 298 -14.51 18.56 23.94
C LEU A 298 -15.77 17.95 24.55
N MET A 299 -15.70 16.75 25.14
CA MET A 299 -16.81 16.18 25.91
C MET A 299 -17.11 17.00 27.16
N ALA A 300 -16.08 17.33 27.96
CA ALA A 300 -16.24 18.05 29.23
C ALA A 300 -16.74 19.49 29.07
N THR A 301 -16.47 20.13 27.93
CA THR A 301 -16.93 21.49 27.61
C THR A 301 -18.27 21.51 26.87
N GLY A 302 -18.85 20.35 26.55
CA GLY A 302 -20.06 20.28 25.71
C GLY A 302 -19.84 20.76 24.27
N THR A 303 -18.60 20.82 23.78
CA THR A 303 -18.29 21.31 22.44
C THR A 303 -18.64 20.26 21.39
N ALA A 304 -19.54 20.62 20.46
CA ALA A 304 -19.92 19.76 19.35
C ALA A 304 -18.73 19.50 18.41
N PRO A 305 -18.37 18.24 18.09
CA PRO A 305 -17.19 17.92 17.27
C PRO A 305 -17.26 18.49 15.86
N GLY A 306 -18.46 18.58 15.27
CA GLY A 306 -18.65 19.15 13.94
C GLY A 306 -18.52 20.66 13.87
N SER A 307 -18.41 21.37 15.01
CA SER A 307 -18.33 22.84 15.04
C SER A 307 -17.02 23.42 14.48
N PHE A 308 -16.00 22.58 14.32
CA PHE A 308 -14.71 22.95 13.72
C PHE A 308 -14.73 22.88 12.18
N ARG A 309 -15.73 22.19 11.59
CA ARG A 309 -15.85 22.04 10.13
C ARG A 309 -16.50 23.28 9.52
N ARG A 310 -15.86 23.81 8.46
CA ARG A 310 -16.33 25.02 7.76
C ARG A 310 -17.35 24.75 6.65
N TRP A 311 -17.38 23.54 6.11
CA TRP A 311 -18.18 23.21 4.94
C TRP A 311 -18.81 21.81 5.06
N TRP A 312 -20.00 21.65 4.48
CA TRP A 312 -20.75 20.38 4.44
C TRP A 312 -21.44 20.20 3.08
N PRO A 313 -21.43 19.00 2.46
CA PRO A 313 -22.05 18.77 1.16
C PRO A 313 -23.54 19.12 1.11
N PHE A 314 -24.27 18.80 2.20
CA PHE A 314 -25.70 19.06 2.24
C PHE A 314 -26.08 20.55 2.16
N THR A 315 -25.14 21.48 2.33
CA THR A 315 -25.42 22.91 2.12
C THR A 315 -25.65 23.26 0.65
N GLN A 316 -25.20 22.41 -0.27
CA GLN A 316 -25.36 22.57 -1.73
C GLN A 316 -26.64 21.92 -2.27
N TRP A 317 -27.39 21.22 -1.41
CA TRP A 317 -28.53 20.39 -1.78
C TRP A 317 -29.83 21.20 -1.86
N ARG A 318 -30.06 21.88 -2.97
CA ARG A 318 -31.20 22.80 -3.14
C ARG A 318 -32.59 22.14 -3.03
N ASP A 319 -32.67 20.83 -3.17
CA ASP A 319 -33.92 20.07 -3.04
C ASP A 319 -34.37 19.85 -1.60
N SER A 320 -33.44 19.89 -0.63
CA SER A 320 -33.66 19.42 0.74
C SER A 320 -32.96 20.22 1.83
N PHE A 321 -32.05 21.14 1.48
CA PHE A 321 -31.33 21.96 2.44
C PHE A 321 -32.18 23.14 2.95
N ASP A 322 -32.39 23.19 4.26
CA ASP A 322 -32.98 24.34 4.93
C ASP A 322 -31.90 25.12 5.69
N ARG A 323 -31.53 26.27 5.13
CA ARG A 323 -30.54 27.20 5.70
C ARG A 323 -30.95 27.72 7.08
N GLY A 324 -32.24 27.98 7.30
CA GLY A 324 -32.73 28.52 8.57
C GLY A 324 -32.63 27.48 9.68
N THR A 325 -33.10 26.26 9.40
CA THR A 325 -32.97 25.13 10.34
C THR A 325 -31.50 24.81 10.64
N TRP A 326 -30.62 24.81 9.63
CA TRP A 326 -29.18 24.60 9.81
C TRP A 326 -28.55 25.66 10.71
N ALA A 327 -28.79 26.95 10.43
CA ALA A 327 -28.27 28.05 11.24
C ALA A 327 -28.71 27.91 12.71
N ALA A 328 -29.97 27.59 12.96
CA ALA A 328 -30.48 27.35 14.31
C ALA A 328 -29.78 26.16 15.00
N GLN A 329 -29.42 25.09 14.28
CA GLN A 329 -28.66 23.97 14.87
C GLN A 329 -27.22 24.38 15.23
N VAL A 330 -26.58 25.20 14.40
CA VAL A 330 -25.22 25.73 14.66
C VAL A 330 -25.22 26.66 15.87
N GLU A 331 -26.20 27.56 15.97
CA GLU A 331 -26.39 28.44 17.13
C GLU A 331 -26.63 27.64 18.41
N ALA A 332 -27.51 26.63 18.37
CA ALA A 332 -27.75 25.74 19.51
C ALA A 332 -26.48 24.97 19.93
N ALA A 333 -25.67 24.52 18.98
CA ALA A 333 -24.39 23.86 19.26
C ALA A 333 -23.36 24.81 19.88
N ALA A 334 -23.32 26.08 19.45
CA ALA A 334 -22.49 27.09 20.08
C ALA A 334 -22.94 27.40 21.52
N ALA A 335 -24.26 27.50 21.75
CA ALA A 335 -24.84 27.79 23.06
C ALA A 335 -24.70 26.62 24.07
N ALA A 336 -24.53 25.39 23.60
CA ALA A 336 -24.33 24.22 24.45
C ALA A 336 -22.93 24.13 25.07
N ARG A 337 -21.97 24.92 24.57
CA ARG A 337 -20.64 25.04 25.16
C ARG A 337 -20.73 25.62 26.57
N HIS A 338 -20.07 24.97 27.51
CA HIS A 338 -20.07 25.38 28.91
C HIS A 338 -18.68 25.23 29.52
N ARG A 339 -18.47 25.89 30.66
CA ARG A 339 -17.27 25.67 31.46
C ARG A 339 -17.40 24.32 32.17
N PRO A 340 -16.37 23.45 32.13
CA PRO A 340 -16.40 22.19 32.85
C PRO A 340 -16.44 22.45 34.37
N PRO A 341 -16.91 21.48 35.18
CA PRO A 341 -16.87 21.55 36.64
C PRO A 341 -15.46 21.85 37.18
N ALA A 342 -15.41 22.42 38.39
CA ALA A 342 -14.13 22.81 39.00
C ALA A 342 -13.20 21.61 39.17
N GLY A 343 -11.93 21.78 38.77
CA GLY A 343 -10.91 20.76 38.90
C GLY A 343 -11.01 19.60 37.92
N VAL A 344 -11.86 19.68 36.89
CA VAL A 344 -11.83 18.75 35.76
C VAL A 344 -10.64 19.09 34.86
N GLU A 345 -9.75 18.13 34.65
CA GLU A 345 -8.51 18.33 33.90
C GLU A 345 -8.12 17.10 33.08
N CYS A 346 -7.39 17.31 31.99
CA CYS A 346 -6.81 16.26 31.18
C CYS A 346 -5.30 16.40 31.18
N TRP A 347 -4.58 15.35 31.55
CA TRP A 347 -3.12 15.39 31.65
C TRP A 347 -2.50 14.40 30.68
N GLY A 348 -1.60 14.90 29.83
CA GLY A 348 -0.84 14.12 28.87
C GLY A 348 0.62 14.06 29.26
N ASN A 349 1.22 12.89 29.08
CA ASN A 349 2.67 12.73 29.08
C ASN A 349 3.08 12.01 27.81
N ASP A 350 4.21 12.38 27.22
CA ASP A 350 4.85 11.57 26.18
C ASP A 350 6.37 11.77 26.21
N LEU A 351 7.09 10.74 25.75
CA LEU A 351 8.54 10.79 25.60
C LEU A 351 8.95 11.53 24.31
N HIS A 352 8.09 11.56 23.31
CA HIS A 352 8.41 12.11 22.00
C HIS A 352 8.05 13.60 21.89
N GLN A 353 9.06 14.47 21.89
CA GLN A 353 8.88 15.92 21.84
C GLN A 353 8.12 16.41 20.58
N GLY A 354 8.39 15.83 19.40
CA GLY A 354 7.68 16.18 18.15
C GLY A 354 6.17 15.92 18.22
N ALA A 355 5.74 14.76 18.73
CA ALA A 355 4.33 14.43 18.95
C ALA A 355 3.67 15.39 19.95
N LEU A 356 4.36 15.80 21.02
CA LEU A 356 3.87 16.81 21.97
C LEU A 356 3.77 18.21 21.34
N ALA A 357 4.69 18.60 20.46
CA ALA A 357 4.59 19.87 19.74
C ALA A 357 3.35 19.90 18.83
N LEU A 358 3.03 18.78 18.16
CA LEU A 358 1.79 18.62 17.42
C LEU A 358 0.56 18.65 18.34
N ALA A 359 0.62 17.95 19.48
CA ALA A 359 -0.45 17.97 20.47
C ALA A 359 -0.74 19.39 20.97
N LEU A 360 0.29 20.19 21.25
CA LEU A 360 0.14 21.58 21.68
C LEU A 360 -0.60 22.43 20.62
N LYS A 361 -0.19 22.32 19.36
CA LYS A 361 -0.85 23.04 18.24
C LYS A 361 -2.32 22.61 18.09
N ASP A 362 -2.59 21.31 18.13
CA ASP A 362 -3.96 20.78 18.03
C ASP A 362 -4.83 21.21 19.23
N VAL A 363 -4.25 21.25 20.44
CA VAL A 363 -4.91 21.72 21.68
C VAL A 363 -5.25 23.21 21.58
N GLU A 364 -4.34 24.03 21.06
CA GLU A 364 -4.55 25.45 20.81
C GLU A 364 -5.62 25.69 19.75
N ALA A 365 -5.55 24.97 18.63
CA ALA A 365 -6.54 25.04 17.55
C ALA A 365 -7.94 24.59 17.99
N ALA A 366 -8.02 23.60 18.88
CA ALA A 366 -9.27 23.19 19.52
C ALA A 366 -9.75 24.17 20.62
N GLY A 367 -8.91 25.09 21.07
CA GLY A 367 -9.21 26.03 22.16
C GLY A 367 -9.24 25.38 23.54
N MET A 368 -8.56 24.24 23.72
CA MET A 368 -8.63 23.39 24.93
C MET A 368 -7.44 23.53 25.88
N HIS A 369 -6.49 24.43 25.59
CA HIS A 369 -5.30 24.70 26.41
C HIS A 369 -5.55 24.98 27.91
N PRO A 370 -6.70 25.56 28.36
CA PRO A 370 -6.90 25.79 29.79
C PRO A 370 -7.14 24.53 30.62
N MET A 371 -7.52 23.42 29.98
CA MET A 371 -7.88 22.17 30.65
C MET A 371 -6.89 21.03 30.40
N ILE A 372 -6.10 21.13 29.33
CA ILE A 372 -5.13 20.12 28.94
C ILE A 372 -3.74 20.55 29.41
N ARG A 373 -3.09 19.72 30.21
CA ARG A 373 -1.70 19.89 30.62
C ARG A 373 -0.83 18.83 29.96
N LEU A 374 0.19 19.25 29.22
CA LEU A 374 1.14 18.36 28.56
C LEU A 374 2.47 18.35 29.32
N HIS A 375 3.02 17.16 29.50
CA HIS A 375 4.30 16.90 30.13
C HIS A 375 5.19 16.12 29.16
N HIS A 376 6.46 16.52 29.10
CA HIS A 376 7.47 15.80 28.35
C HIS A 376 8.30 14.95 29.32
N GLY A 377 8.34 13.65 29.10
CA GLY A 377 9.11 12.73 29.94
C GLY A 377 8.69 11.28 29.81
N GLU A 378 9.47 10.40 30.44
CA GLU A 378 9.21 8.97 30.45
C GLU A 378 8.03 8.62 31.37
N CYS A 379 7.11 7.78 30.87
CA CYS A 379 5.89 7.38 31.57
C CYS A 379 6.16 6.87 33.01
N ARG A 380 7.22 6.08 33.20
CA ARG A 380 7.62 5.51 34.49
C ARG A 380 7.88 6.58 35.56
N ASP A 381 8.54 7.66 35.17
CA ASP A 381 9.03 8.69 36.08
C ASP A 381 8.05 9.85 36.21
N TRP A 382 7.00 9.87 35.40
CA TRP A 382 5.95 10.86 35.51
C TRP A 382 5.31 10.82 36.90
N ARG A 383 5.27 11.98 37.57
CA ARG A 383 4.64 12.15 38.88
C ARG A 383 3.40 12.99 38.73
N LEU A 384 2.26 12.41 39.11
CA LEU A 384 0.98 13.08 39.04
C LEU A 384 0.75 13.94 40.30
N PRO A 385 0.23 15.17 40.16
CA PRO A 385 -0.11 16.00 41.32
C PRO A 385 -1.12 15.33 42.26
N ARG A 386 -2.02 14.50 41.70
CA ARG A 386 -2.99 13.67 42.43
C ARG A 386 -3.37 12.47 41.57
N PRO A 387 -3.87 11.36 42.15
CA PRO A 387 -4.34 10.22 41.38
C PRO A 387 -5.48 10.61 40.42
N PRO A 388 -5.46 10.15 39.16
CA PRO A 388 -6.53 10.43 38.20
C PRO A 388 -7.74 9.54 38.47
N ALA A 389 -8.92 9.98 38.04
CA ALA A 389 -10.12 9.14 38.05
C ALA A 389 -10.04 8.06 36.97
N LEU A 390 -9.48 8.42 35.81
CA LEU A 390 -9.40 7.59 34.63
C LEU A 390 -8.01 7.69 33.98
N VAL A 391 -7.45 6.54 33.63
CA VAL A 391 -6.30 6.45 32.73
C VAL A 391 -6.77 5.88 31.41
N VAL A 392 -6.50 6.56 30.30
CA VAL A 392 -6.80 6.09 28.94
C VAL A 392 -5.54 6.29 28.12
N SER A 393 -5.12 5.26 27.39
CA SER A 393 -3.93 5.35 26.55
C SER A 393 -3.97 4.41 25.36
N ASN A 394 -3.23 4.77 24.31
CA ASN A 394 -2.89 3.90 23.19
C ASN A 394 -1.37 3.67 23.17
N PRO A 395 -0.84 2.82 24.08
CA PRO A 395 0.59 2.51 24.14
C PRO A 395 1.13 1.98 22.81
N PRO A 396 2.44 2.01 22.56
CA PRO A 396 3.01 1.29 21.43
C PRO A 396 2.73 -0.22 21.57
N TRP A 397 2.29 -0.86 20.49
CA TRP A 397 2.06 -2.33 20.46
C TRP A 397 2.53 -3.01 19.15
N GLY A 398 3.19 -2.27 18.24
CA GLY A 398 3.77 -2.74 16.97
C GLY A 398 5.20 -2.20 16.71
N GLN A 399 5.72 -2.27 15.48
CA GLN A 399 7.11 -1.90 15.10
C GLN A 399 7.49 -0.40 15.24
N ARG A 400 6.86 0.34 16.15
CA ARG A 400 7.03 1.80 16.29
C ARG A 400 8.25 2.22 17.14
N LEU A 401 8.72 1.35 18.04
CA LEU A 401 9.98 1.55 18.76
C LEU A 401 11.22 1.14 17.93
N LEU A 402 11.02 0.63 16.71
CA LEU A 402 12.04 -0.06 15.90
C LEU A 402 12.79 0.82 14.88
N ASN A 403 12.39 2.09 14.68
CA ASN A 403 12.96 2.96 13.62
C ASN A 403 12.91 4.45 14.02
N PRO A 404 13.85 4.94 14.85
CA PRO A 404 13.89 6.35 15.27
C PRO A 404 14.19 7.34 14.12
N GLU A 405 14.91 6.93 13.06
CA GLU A 405 15.20 7.80 11.89
C GLU A 405 13.95 8.16 11.05
N ARG A 406 12.81 7.51 11.30
CA ARG A 406 11.55 7.78 10.60
C ARG A 406 10.66 8.83 11.31
N GLU A 407 11.06 9.33 12.48
CA GLU A 407 10.26 10.29 13.25
C GLU A 407 10.46 11.75 12.81
N ASP A 408 11.65 12.14 12.34
CA ASP A 408 11.94 13.52 11.90
C ASP A 408 11.25 13.93 10.59
N SER A 409 10.87 12.95 9.75
CA SER A 409 10.17 13.17 8.47
C SER A 409 8.72 13.70 8.60
N PHE A 410 8.10 13.61 9.78
CA PHE A 410 6.69 14.00 9.98
C PHE A 410 6.50 15.39 10.59
N SER A 411 7.58 16.03 11.04
CA SER A 411 7.59 17.42 11.56
C SER A 411 7.29 18.45 10.46
N ARG A 412 7.48 18.07 9.19
CA ARG A 412 7.33 18.90 7.99
C ARG A 412 5.99 18.61 7.28
N GLY A 413 4.89 19.05 7.91
CA GLY A 413 3.59 19.47 7.32
C GLY A 413 3.05 18.97 5.96
N ASP A 414 3.28 17.75 5.51
CA ASP A 414 2.68 17.25 4.26
C ASP A 414 1.29 16.59 4.50
N GLU A 415 0.22 17.37 4.28
CA GLU A 415 -1.19 16.96 4.45
C GLU A 415 -1.74 16.10 3.29
N SER A 416 -0.95 15.82 2.23
CA SER A 416 -1.47 15.21 1.00
C SER A 416 -1.64 13.68 1.03
N ASN A 417 -1.16 12.99 2.08
CA ASN A 417 -1.04 11.53 2.07
C ASN A 417 -2.09 10.76 2.90
N VAL A 418 -3.22 11.38 3.21
CA VAL A 418 -4.25 10.77 4.09
C VAL A 418 -5.15 9.77 3.35
N GLU A 419 -5.32 9.92 2.04
CA GLU A 419 -6.22 9.09 1.21
C GLU A 419 -5.58 7.74 0.81
N ALA A 420 -4.25 7.68 0.66
CA ALA A 420 -3.51 6.46 0.30
C ALA A 420 -3.46 5.40 1.41
N TRP A 421 -3.86 5.75 2.63
CA TRP A 421 -3.83 4.86 3.79
C TRP A 421 -5.09 3.96 3.90
N TRP A 422 -6.19 4.31 3.24
CA TRP A 422 -7.48 3.60 3.37
C TRP A 422 -7.65 2.42 2.41
N HIS A 423 -6.73 2.26 1.45
CA HIS A 423 -6.80 1.25 0.39
C HIS A 423 -5.69 0.19 0.42
N LYS A 424 -4.96 0.05 1.53
CA LYS A 424 -3.97 -1.04 1.69
C LYS A 424 -4.66 -2.38 1.97
N GLU A 425 -4.75 -3.22 0.94
CA GLU A 425 -4.83 -4.68 1.10
C GLU A 425 -3.51 -5.18 1.69
N GLU A 426 -3.60 -6.01 2.73
CA GLU A 426 -2.45 -6.53 3.48
C GLU A 426 -1.64 -7.49 2.62
N ALA A 427 -0.46 -7.05 2.18
CA ALA A 427 0.53 -7.87 1.50
C ALA A 427 1.17 -8.90 2.45
N PRO A 428 1.62 -10.07 1.95
CA PRO A 428 2.22 -11.11 2.78
C PRO A 428 3.61 -10.69 3.33
N PRO A 429 4.07 -11.29 4.44
CA PRO A 429 5.22 -10.80 5.19
C PRO A 429 6.58 -11.08 4.51
N GLN A 430 7.19 -10.03 3.94
CA GLN A 430 8.59 -9.99 3.50
C GLN A 430 9.59 -10.21 4.66
N ARG A 431 10.85 -10.56 4.36
CA ARG A 431 11.84 -11.06 5.32
C ARG A 431 12.91 -10.01 5.65
N GLN A 432 13.22 -9.86 6.95
CA GLN A 432 14.06 -8.80 7.51
C GLN A 432 15.56 -9.22 7.61
N PRO A 433 16.54 -8.35 7.30
CA PRO A 433 17.98 -8.65 7.33
C PRO A 433 18.57 -8.93 8.73
N PRO A 434 19.78 -9.53 8.86
CA PRO A 434 20.36 -10.00 10.13
C PRO A 434 20.69 -8.90 11.17
N ARG A 435 21.00 -7.68 10.73
CA ARG A 435 21.10 -6.50 11.62
C ARG A 435 19.72 -6.15 12.21
N GLN A 436 18.67 -6.35 11.44
CA GLN A 436 17.30 -6.06 11.80
C GLN A 436 16.73 -7.13 12.74
N GLN A 437 17.15 -8.40 12.68
CA GLN A 437 16.77 -9.43 13.67
C GLN A 437 17.34 -9.18 15.08
N ARG A 438 18.56 -8.63 15.21
CA ARG A 438 19.09 -8.17 16.52
C ARG A 438 18.35 -6.94 17.02
N GLN A 439 17.95 -6.04 16.11
CA GLN A 439 17.10 -4.89 16.42
C GLN A 439 15.66 -5.32 16.79
N ASP A 440 15.09 -6.36 16.17
CA ASP A 440 13.75 -6.90 16.45
C ASP A 440 13.69 -7.59 17.82
N GLY A 441 14.74 -8.32 18.21
CA GLY A 441 14.87 -8.85 19.57
C GLY A 441 15.02 -7.75 20.63
N ALA A 442 15.87 -6.76 20.36
CA ALA A 442 16.05 -5.60 21.22
C ALA A 442 14.75 -4.77 21.33
N ALA A 443 13.99 -4.63 20.25
CA ALA A 443 12.76 -3.85 20.28
C ALA A 443 11.55 -4.62 20.81
N GLN A 444 11.50 -5.94 20.65
CA GLN A 444 10.51 -6.75 21.33
C GLN A 444 10.74 -6.70 22.85
N GLN A 445 12.01 -6.63 23.28
CA GLN A 445 12.38 -6.36 24.67
C GLN A 445 12.02 -4.92 25.08
N GLN A 446 12.38 -3.90 24.29
CA GLN A 446 12.03 -2.50 24.55
C GLN A 446 10.51 -2.29 24.62
N LEU A 447 9.73 -2.99 23.80
CA LEU A 447 8.28 -3.00 23.86
C LEU A 447 7.77 -3.63 25.16
N ALA A 448 8.35 -4.77 25.57
CA ALA A 448 8.02 -5.39 26.85
C ALA A 448 8.37 -4.48 28.03
N ASP A 449 9.52 -3.79 27.97
CA ASP A 449 9.99 -2.83 28.97
C ASP A 449 9.06 -1.61 29.03
N THR A 450 8.62 -1.09 27.88
CA THR A 450 7.63 0.02 27.82
C THR A 450 6.32 -0.37 28.50
N TRP A 451 5.81 -1.58 28.25
CA TRP A 451 4.59 -2.07 28.92
C TRP A 451 4.81 -2.38 30.41
N TRP A 452 6.03 -2.73 30.80
CA TRP A 452 6.43 -2.88 32.20
C TRP A 452 6.50 -1.53 32.92
N ASP A 453 7.06 -0.51 32.29
CA ASP A 453 7.15 0.85 32.81
C ASP A 453 5.77 1.49 32.95
N LEU A 454 4.87 1.24 32.00
CA LEU A 454 3.45 1.55 32.15
C LEU A 454 2.83 0.85 33.37
N SER A 455 3.18 -0.42 33.63
CA SER A 455 2.72 -1.14 34.83
C SER A 455 3.19 -0.46 36.12
N ALA A 456 4.45 0.00 36.15
CA ALA A 456 5.03 0.70 37.28
C ALA A 456 4.31 2.03 37.52
N PHE A 457 4.12 2.84 36.47
CA PHE A 457 3.34 4.07 36.53
C PHE A 457 1.95 3.84 37.08
N LEU A 458 1.20 2.88 36.53
CA LEU A 458 -0.17 2.59 36.95
C LEU A 458 -0.23 2.26 38.45
N LYS A 459 0.64 1.36 38.92
CA LYS A 459 0.66 0.92 40.33
C LYS A 459 1.07 2.02 41.31
N GLN A 460 2.00 2.89 40.92
CA GLN A 460 2.57 3.90 41.81
C GLN A 460 1.76 5.20 41.81
N GLN A 461 1.33 5.66 40.64
CA GLN A 461 0.77 7.00 40.45
C GLN A 461 -0.76 7.01 40.35
N THR A 462 -1.38 5.86 40.08
CA THR A 462 -2.83 5.77 39.83
C THR A 462 -3.59 4.79 40.76
N PRO A 463 -3.23 4.66 42.06
CA PRO A 463 -4.01 3.81 42.96
C PRO A 463 -5.46 4.28 43.05
N GLY A 464 -6.41 3.37 42.89
CA GLY A 464 -7.85 3.66 42.89
C GLY A 464 -8.42 4.07 41.52
N ALA A 465 -7.57 4.32 40.52
CA ALA A 465 -8.01 4.65 39.17
C ALA A 465 -8.51 3.42 38.40
N THR A 466 -9.34 3.67 37.38
CA THR A 466 -9.60 2.67 36.32
C THR A 466 -8.73 3.00 35.11
N ALA A 467 -8.04 2.00 34.56
CA ALA A 467 -7.21 2.15 33.37
C ALA A 467 -7.80 1.40 32.17
N PHE A 468 -7.82 2.07 31.01
CA PHE A 468 -8.25 1.54 29.73
C PHE A 468 -7.11 1.65 28.72
N LEU A 469 -6.57 0.51 28.30
CA LEU A 469 -5.42 0.44 27.41
C LEU A 469 -5.81 -0.22 26.09
N LEU A 470 -5.55 0.46 24.97
CA LEU A 470 -5.78 -0.10 23.65
C LEU A 470 -4.56 -0.93 23.21
N SER A 471 -4.77 -2.13 22.69
CA SER A 471 -3.71 -2.93 22.06
C SER A 471 -4.22 -3.81 20.93
N GLY A 472 -3.49 -3.78 19.80
CA GLY A 472 -3.62 -4.74 18.71
C GLY A 472 -2.68 -5.96 18.85
N ASN A 473 -1.82 -5.98 19.86
CA ASN A 473 -0.84 -7.05 20.09
C ASN A 473 -1.00 -7.67 21.50
N PRO A 474 -1.61 -8.87 21.61
CA PRO A 474 -1.79 -9.55 22.88
C PRO A 474 -0.48 -9.84 23.63
N GLU A 475 0.63 -10.05 22.92
CA GLU A 475 1.92 -10.39 23.53
C GLU A 475 2.52 -9.19 24.29
N ALA A 476 2.44 -7.98 23.72
CA ALA A 476 2.93 -6.76 24.36
C ALA A 476 2.27 -6.53 25.74
N THR A 477 0.97 -6.85 25.85
CA THR A 477 0.20 -6.69 27.09
C THR A 477 0.69 -7.56 28.26
N LYS A 478 1.47 -8.61 27.98
CA LYS A 478 2.07 -9.46 29.04
C LYS A 478 3.05 -8.68 29.91
N GLY A 479 3.74 -7.68 29.35
CA GLY A 479 4.65 -6.79 30.09
C GLY A 479 3.95 -6.07 31.25
N LEU A 480 2.64 -5.82 31.13
CA LEU A 480 1.86 -5.14 32.15
C LEU A 480 1.75 -5.93 33.47
N ARG A 481 1.86 -7.27 33.42
CA ARG A 481 1.67 -8.19 34.57
C ARG A 481 0.43 -7.89 35.42
N LEU A 482 -0.65 -7.45 34.77
CA LEU A 482 -1.97 -7.22 35.36
C LEU A 482 -3.01 -8.05 34.59
N LYS A 483 -4.04 -8.51 35.29
CA LYS A 483 -5.15 -9.23 34.67
C LYS A 483 -6.25 -8.24 34.29
N ALA A 484 -6.55 -8.15 33.00
CA ALA A 484 -7.67 -7.33 32.52
C ALA A 484 -9.00 -7.89 33.04
N GLU A 485 -9.86 -7.02 33.54
CA GLU A 485 -11.21 -7.36 34.02
C GLU A 485 -12.19 -7.54 32.88
N ARG A 486 -12.02 -6.72 31.84
CA ARG A 486 -12.86 -6.75 30.65
C ARG A 486 -12.04 -6.41 29.40
N ARG A 487 -12.44 -6.98 28.27
CA ARG A 487 -11.83 -6.75 26.96
C ARG A 487 -12.93 -6.41 25.97
N TYR A 488 -12.89 -5.23 25.39
CA TYR A 488 -13.83 -4.83 24.35
C TYR A 488 -13.17 -5.04 22.99
N PRO A 489 -13.76 -5.86 22.09
CA PRO A 489 -13.28 -5.97 20.72
C PRO A 489 -13.63 -4.70 19.95
N ILE A 490 -12.62 -4.06 19.37
CA ILE A 490 -12.79 -2.83 18.58
C ILE A 490 -11.85 -2.92 17.39
N THR A 491 -12.33 -2.61 16.19
CA THR A 491 -11.47 -2.56 14.99
C THR A 491 -11.06 -1.11 14.70
N VAL A 492 -9.77 -0.81 14.77
CA VAL A 492 -9.22 0.53 14.54
C VAL A 492 -8.25 0.47 13.36
N GLY A 493 -8.51 1.24 12.31
CA GLY A 493 -7.64 1.28 11.12
C GLY A 493 -7.46 -0.07 10.42
N GLY A 494 -8.50 -0.93 10.41
CA GLY A 494 -8.43 -2.28 9.85
C GLY A 494 -7.85 -3.34 10.81
N VAL A 495 -7.18 -2.92 11.88
CA VAL A 495 -6.56 -3.82 12.87
C VAL A 495 -7.58 -4.26 13.92
N ASP A 496 -7.61 -5.56 14.22
CA ASP A 496 -8.41 -6.11 15.32
C ASP A 496 -7.75 -5.82 16.68
N CYS A 497 -8.28 -4.83 17.40
CA CYS A 497 -7.75 -4.38 18.68
C CYS A 497 -8.62 -4.86 19.87
N ARG A 498 -8.02 -4.82 21.05
CA ARG A 498 -8.72 -4.98 22.33
C ARG A 498 -8.52 -3.74 23.18
N LEU A 499 -9.62 -3.16 23.65
CA LEU A 499 -9.60 -2.18 24.73
C LEU A 499 -9.68 -2.94 26.06
N LEU A 500 -8.61 -2.84 26.85
CA LEU A 500 -8.41 -3.62 28.06
C LEU A 500 -8.70 -2.76 29.28
N ARG A 501 -9.65 -3.18 30.12
CA ARG A 501 -10.00 -2.49 31.36
C ARG A 501 -9.27 -3.13 32.55
N TYR A 502 -8.69 -2.29 33.40
CA TYR A 502 -8.03 -2.67 34.65
C TYR A 502 -8.51 -1.77 35.80
N SER A 503 -8.80 -2.35 36.96
CA SER A 503 -8.95 -1.57 38.19
C SER A 503 -7.64 -1.60 38.96
N ILE A 504 -7.07 -0.44 39.27
CA ILE A 504 -5.80 -0.33 39.98
C ILE A 504 -6.07 -0.29 41.48
N ARG A 505 -5.70 -1.35 42.20
CA ARG A 505 -5.91 -1.43 43.66
C ARG A 505 -5.00 -0.44 44.37
N GLY A 506 -5.58 0.35 45.28
CA GLY A 506 -4.79 1.16 46.21
C GLY A 506 -4.07 0.27 47.22
N VAL A 507 -2.86 0.67 47.60
CA VAL A 507 -2.18 0.10 48.77
C VAL A 507 -2.86 0.71 50.00
N GLU A 508 -3.63 -0.08 50.75
CA GLU A 508 -3.96 0.28 52.13
C GLU A 508 -2.63 0.45 52.88
N GLN A 509 -2.35 1.66 53.36
CA GLN A 509 -1.25 1.85 54.29
C GLN A 509 -1.52 1.01 55.54
N PRO A 510 -0.63 0.08 55.93
CA PRO A 510 -0.78 -0.57 57.22
C PRO A 510 -0.66 0.50 58.30
N ALA A 511 -1.67 0.57 59.17
CA ALA A 511 -1.59 1.37 60.38
C ALA A 511 -0.28 1.05 61.11
N ALA A 512 0.45 2.08 61.51
CA ALA A 512 1.68 1.95 62.27
C ALA A 512 1.39 1.21 63.59
N THR A 513 1.70 -0.09 63.64
CA THR A 513 1.83 -0.83 64.88
C THR A 513 3.29 -0.93 65.28
N THR A 514 3.58 -0.14 66.31
CA THR A 514 4.68 -0.20 67.26
C THR A 514 5.25 -1.59 67.54
N ALA A 515 6.57 -1.58 67.71
CA ALA A 515 7.47 -2.67 68.10
C ALA A 515 6.96 -3.65 69.18
N ALA A 516 7.32 -4.92 69.01
CA ALA A 516 7.70 -5.81 70.11
C ALA A 516 8.64 -6.91 69.61
N ALA A 517 9.66 -7.20 70.42
CA ALA A 517 10.80 -8.07 70.15
C ALA A 517 10.54 -9.57 70.42
N GLY A 518 11.42 -10.41 69.88
CA GLY A 518 11.60 -11.85 70.15
C GLY A 518 11.61 -12.64 68.84
N GLY A 519 12.66 -13.31 68.38
CA GLY A 519 13.71 -14.04 69.09
C GLY A 519 13.52 -15.53 68.80
N GLY A 520 14.36 -16.15 67.96
CA GLY A 520 14.37 -17.60 67.77
C GLY A 520 15.00 -18.08 66.45
N SER A 521 16.18 -18.69 66.55
CA SER A 521 16.89 -19.37 65.46
C SER A 521 16.36 -20.78 65.20
N ARG A 522 16.56 -21.30 63.97
CA ARG A 522 17.24 -22.59 63.68
C ARG A 522 17.14 -23.00 62.20
N ASP A 523 18.32 -23.20 61.63
CA ASP A 523 18.80 -24.31 60.77
C ASP A 523 17.92 -24.95 59.68
N GLY A 524 18.39 -24.78 58.44
CA GLY A 524 18.90 -25.88 57.59
C GLY A 524 17.94 -27.00 57.15
N SER A 525 17.66 -27.09 55.85
CA SER A 525 18.02 -28.27 55.03
C SER A 525 17.49 -28.17 53.61
N SER A 526 18.34 -28.68 52.72
CA SER A 526 18.19 -28.91 51.29
C SER A 526 17.24 -30.07 50.95
N GLY A 527 16.54 -29.94 49.83
CA GLY A 527 16.25 -31.04 48.91
C GLY A 527 14.95 -31.81 49.13
N GLY A 528 14.23 -32.06 48.02
CA GLY A 528 13.23 -33.12 47.97
C GLY A 528 11.99 -32.80 47.15
N TYR A 529 12.14 -32.72 45.82
CA TYR A 529 11.02 -32.95 44.91
C TYR A 529 10.67 -34.45 44.98
N SER A 530 9.53 -34.79 45.57
CA SER A 530 8.88 -36.10 45.41
C SER A 530 7.52 -35.90 44.76
N GLY A 531 7.34 -36.59 43.64
CA GLY A 531 6.08 -36.58 42.90
C GLY A 531 5.02 -37.43 43.59
N SER A 532 3.76 -37.10 43.34
CA SER A 532 2.74 -38.10 43.05
C SER A 532 1.59 -37.43 42.31
N GLY A 533 1.24 -38.03 41.18
CA GLY A 533 0.24 -37.49 40.27
C GLY A 533 -1.18 -37.63 40.80
N ARG A 534 -2.05 -36.78 40.27
CA ARG A 534 -3.41 -37.16 39.94
C ARG A 534 -3.68 -36.75 38.49
N GLN A 535 -3.73 -37.77 37.65
CA GLN A 535 -4.41 -37.74 36.36
C GLN A 535 -5.85 -37.24 36.60
N GLY A 536 -6.25 -36.26 35.80
CA GLY A 536 -7.61 -35.75 35.71
C GLY A 536 -7.84 -35.25 34.30
N GLU A 537 -8.27 -36.18 33.45
CA GLU A 537 -8.95 -36.03 32.16
C GLU A 537 -9.12 -34.60 31.61
N VAL A 538 -8.29 -34.23 30.64
CA VAL A 538 -8.60 -33.16 29.68
C VAL A 538 -9.44 -33.78 28.57
N THR A 539 -10.76 -33.74 28.73
CA THR A 539 -11.72 -34.18 27.71
C THR A 539 -11.71 -33.22 26.52
N GLY A 540 -11.14 -33.67 25.41
CA GLY A 540 -11.63 -33.60 24.01
C GLY A 540 -12.19 -32.30 23.39
N ALA A 541 -12.31 -31.19 24.09
CA ALA A 541 -13.08 -30.03 23.62
C ALA A 541 -12.24 -29.01 22.83
N THR A 542 -10.93 -28.94 23.03
CA THR A 542 -10.07 -27.89 22.45
C THR A 542 -9.62 -28.18 21.01
N ALA A 543 -9.32 -29.44 20.66
CA ALA A 543 -8.89 -29.77 19.29
C ALA A 543 -10.06 -29.71 18.29
N ALA A 544 -11.25 -30.16 18.68
CA ALA A 544 -12.43 -30.15 17.82
C ALA A 544 -12.98 -28.72 17.59
N GLN A 545 -12.79 -27.80 18.54
CA GLN A 545 -13.21 -26.40 18.41
C GLN A 545 -12.23 -25.56 17.59
N VAL A 546 -10.92 -25.84 17.64
CA VAL A 546 -9.92 -25.24 16.74
C VAL A 546 -10.14 -25.75 15.30
N CYS A 547 -10.37 -27.05 15.10
CA CYS A 547 -10.70 -27.60 13.78
C CYS A 547 -12.06 -27.14 13.24
N LYS A 548 -13.08 -26.92 14.08
CA LYS A 548 -14.40 -26.41 13.65
C LYS A 548 -14.36 -24.96 13.16
N ARG A 549 -13.52 -24.12 13.77
CA ARG A 549 -13.34 -22.71 13.37
C ARG A 549 -12.56 -22.60 12.05
N TRP A 550 -11.59 -23.50 11.83
CA TRP A 550 -10.84 -23.57 10.59
C TRP A 550 -11.66 -24.23 9.46
N ASN A 551 -12.57 -25.16 9.79
CA ASN A 551 -13.50 -25.75 8.83
C ASN A 551 -14.50 -24.77 8.20
N ALA A 552 -14.78 -23.63 8.84
CA ALA A 552 -15.73 -22.65 8.30
C ALA A 552 -15.07 -21.60 7.38
N VAL A 553 -13.75 -21.43 7.48
CA VAL A 553 -12.96 -20.44 6.71
C VAL A 553 -12.29 -21.07 5.50
N PHE A 554 -11.85 -22.34 5.57
CA PHE A 554 -11.07 -22.99 4.49
C PHE A 554 -11.90 -23.75 3.43
N TYR A 555 -13.23 -23.69 3.46
CA TYR A 555 -14.12 -24.54 2.64
C TYR A 555 -15.01 -23.77 1.65
N SER A 556 -14.84 -22.46 1.50
CA SER A 556 -15.37 -21.75 0.33
C SER A 556 -14.55 -22.10 -0.91
N ASP A 557 -15.19 -22.25 -2.07
CA ASP A 557 -14.48 -22.47 -3.34
C ASP A 557 -13.44 -21.36 -3.62
N SER A 558 -13.67 -20.15 -3.10
CA SER A 558 -12.74 -19.01 -3.08
C SER A 558 -11.38 -19.28 -2.42
N CYS A 559 -11.30 -20.23 -1.47
CA CYS A 559 -10.04 -20.59 -0.84
C CYS A 559 -9.23 -21.59 -1.66
N LYS A 560 -9.84 -22.37 -2.55
CA LYS A 560 -9.10 -23.31 -3.40
C LYS A 560 -8.17 -22.58 -4.36
N ASP A 561 -8.61 -21.42 -4.88
CA ASP A 561 -7.79 -20.58 -5.75
C ASP A 561 -6.62 -19.92 -5.01
N LEU A 562 -6.81 -19.57 -3.72
CA LEU A 562 -5.74 -19.09 -2.84
C LEU A 562 -4.65 -20.15 -2.59
N TRP A 563 -5.02 -21.44 -2.56
CA TRP A 563 -4.04 -22.53 -2.41
C TRP A 563 -3.35 -22.91 -3.72
N ARG A 564 -3.91 -22.57 -4.89
CA ARG A 564 -3.23 -22.82 -6.18
C ARG A 564 -1.90 -22.09 -6.28
N HIS A 565 -1.80 -20.92 -5.65
CA HIS A 565 -0.62 -20.05 -5.62
C HIS A 565 -0.16 -19.87 -4.18
N TYR A 566 0.78 -20.70 -3.72
CA TYR A 566 1.23 -20.69 -2.33
C TYR A 566 2.68 -20.22 -2.21
N TRP A 567 2.96 -19.25 -1.35
CA TRP A 567 4.33 -18.88 -0.99
C TRP A 567 4.57 -19.20 0.49
N GLY A 568 5.39 -20.23 0.74
CA GLY A 568 5.74 -20.71 2.07
C GLY A 568 7.03 -20.09 2.58
N LYS A 569 7.04 -19.65 3.83
CA LYS A 569 8.23 -19.12 4.50
C LYS A 569 8.49 -19.92 5.75
N PHE A 570 9.60 -20.65 5.81
CA PHE A 570 10.03 -21.32 7.04
C PHE A 570 10.75 -20.30 7.93
N ASP A 571 10.12 -19.88 9.03
CA ASP A 571 10.68 -18.91 9.96
C ASP A 571 11.16 -19.57 11.26
N ARG A 572 11.96 -18.80 12.02
CA ARG A 572 12.52 -19.24 13.32
C ARG A 572 11.47 -19.63 14.35
N ARG A 573 10.26 -19.07 14.29
CA ARG A 573 9.17 -19.34 15.25
C ARG A 573 8.44 -20.64 14.91
N GLU A 574 8.28 -20.95 13.63
CA GLU A 574 7.67 -22.20 13.16
C GLU A 574 8.60 -23.40 13.38
N LEU A 575 9.90 -23.25 13.10
CA LEU A 575 10.89 -24.31 13.29
C LEU A 575 11.20 -24.58 14.78
N ALA A 576 11.01 -23.59 15.67
CA ALA A 576 11.26 -23.74 17.11
C ALA A 576 10.09 -24.36 17.92
N ASP A 577 8.89 -24.50 17.32
CA ASP A 577 7.71 -25.09 17.97
C ASP A 577 7.21 -26.31 17.19
N GLU A 578 7.63 -27.51 17.61
CA GLU A 578 7.28 -28.77 16.97
C GLU A 578 5.76 -28.99 16.84
N GLN A 579 4.96 -28.51 17.81
CA GLN A 579 3.50 -28.71 17.78
C GLN A 579 2.84 -27.80 16.73
N ARG A 580 3.34 -26.57 16.56
CA ARG A 580 2.90 -25.67 15.49
C ARG A 580 3.33 -26.14 14.13
N MET A 581 4.59 -26.56 13.96
CA MET A 581 5.07 -27.14 12.71
C MET A 581 4.25 -28.38 12.33
N ALA A 582 3.98 -29.27 13.27
CA ALA A 582 3.13 -30.45 13.02
C ALA A 582 1.68 -30.07 12.67
N ALA A 583 1.13 -28.99 13.22
CA ALA A 583 -0.19 -28.50 12.87
C ALA A 583 -0.24 -27.85 11.48
N GLY A 584 0.76 -27.03 11.14
CA GLY A 584 0.94 -26.45 9.81
C GLY A 584 1.09 -27.52 8.74
N MET A 585 1.95 -28.52 8.98
CA MET A 585 2.13 -29.66 8.06
C MET A 585 0.87 -30.51 7.88
N ARG A 586 0.04 -30.67 8.92
CA ARG A 586 -1.27 -31.36 8.78
C ARG A 586 -2.23 -30.56 7.92
N LEU A 587 -2.23 -29.24 8.02
CA LEU A 587 -3.06 -28.37 7.17
C LEU A 587 -2.54 -28.38 5.73
N PHE A 588 -1.23 -28.25 5.54
CA PHE A 588 -0.58 -28.27 4.23
C PHE A 588 -0.89 -29.55 3.46
N ARG A 589 -0.69 -30.73 4.07
CA ARG A 589 -1.00 -32.04 3.46
C ARG A 589 -2.45 -32.17 2.99
N ARG A 590 -3.35 -31.37 3.57
CA ARG A 590 -4.77 -31.40 3.18
C ARG A 590 -5.03 -30.71 1.85
N PHE A 591 -4.26 -29.67 1.53
CA PHE A 591 -4.45 -28.83 0.34
C PHE A 591 -3.32 -28.94 -0.68
N SER A 592 -2.23 -29.63 -0.34
CA SER A 592 -1.04 -29.82 -1.18
C SER A 592 -1.31 -30.42 -2.56
N HIS A 593 -2.45 -31.11 -2.72
CA HIS A 593 -2.87 -31.66 -4.02
C HIS A 593 -3.51 -30.64 -4.98
N LEU A 594 -3.79 -29.42 -4.53
CA LEU A 594 -4.38 -28.33 -5.31
C LEU A 594 -3.36 -27.25 -5.72
N ILE A 595 -2.10 -27.37 -5.25
CA ILE A 595 -1.08 -26.35 -5.44
C ILE A 595 -0.47 -26.48 -6.84
N GLU A 596 -0.62 -25.42 -7.64
CA GLU A 596 -0.07 -25.31 -9.00
C GLU A 596 1.28 -24.57 -8.98
N ARG A 597 1.43 -23.59 -8.09
CA ARG A 597 2.65 -22.77 -7.97
C ARG A 597 3.08 -22.64 -6.53
N ILE A 598 4.35 -22.93 -6.25
CA ILE A 598 4.89 -22.87 -4.89
C ILE A 598 6.29 -22.26 -4.80
N GLY A 599 6.47 -21.37 -3.83
CA GLY A 599 7.79 -20.85 -3.45
C GLY A 599 8.12 -21.14 -1.99
N PHE A 600 9.38 -21.45 -1.71
CA PHE A 600 9.89 -21.68 -0.37
C PHE A 600 11.07 -20.77 -0.10
N VAL A 601 11.06 -20.10 1.05
CA VAL A 601 12.16 -19.23 1.46
C VAL A 601 12.56 -19.61 2.89
N ALA A 602 13.86 -19.74 3.22
CA ALA A 602 14.40 -19.87 4.60
C ALA A 602 15.21 -18.62 5.02
N GLU A 603 15.14 -18.21 6.30
CA GLU A 603 15.88 -17.02 6.76
C GLU A 603 17.38 -17.26 6.54
N HIS A 604 18.14 -16.24 6.13
CA HIS A 604 19.56 -16.37 5.77
C HIS A 604 20.49 -16.76 6.95
N GLU A 605 19.95 -17.24 8.07
CA GLU A 605 20.75 -17.86 9.14
C GLU A 605 21.01 -19.34 8.80
N GLY A 606 22.28 -19.72 8.59
CA GLY A 606 22.65 -21.06 8.12
C GLY A 606 22.14 -22.23 8.99
N TRP A 607 21.97 -22.03 10.29
CA TRP A 607 21.39 -23.06 11.17
C TRP A 607 19.87 -23.23 10.99
N LEU A 608 19.12 -22.17 10.64
CA LEU A 608 17.69 -22.25 10.32
C LEU A 608 17.46 -22.95 9.00
N GLN A 609 18.30 -22.65 8.02
CA GLN A 609 18.32 -23.33 6.73
C GLN A 609 18.55 -24.84 6.88
N GLN A 610 19.51 -25.24 7.72
CA GLN A 610 19.74 -26.65 8.06
C GLN A 610 18.56 -27.29 8.80
N ALA A 611 17.92 -26.56 9.72
CA ALA A 611 16.74 -27.03 10.44
C ALA A 611 15.48 -27.15 9.54
N ALA A 612 15.37 -26.34 8.49
CA ALA A 612 14.26 -26.36 7.55
C ALA A 612 14.33 -27.52 6.53
N ALA A 613 15.53 -28.00 6.21
CA ALA A 613 15.75 -28.99 5.15
C ALA A 613 14.93 -30.29 5.29
N PRO A 614 14.79 -30.92 6.48
CA PRO A 614 13.94 -32.11 6.65
C PRO A 614 12.45 -31.81 6.42
N HIS A 615 12.01 -30.58 6.70
CA HIS A 615 10.63 -30.15 6.50
C HIS A 615 10.34 -29.84 5.03
N LEU A 616 11.30 -29.27 4.30
CA LEU A 616 11.22 -29.11 2.85
C LEU A 616 10.98 -30.46 2.17
N LEU A 617 11.76 -31.50 2.53
CA LEU A 617 11.56 -32.85 1.99
C LEU A 617 10.13 -33.37 2.27
N ALA A 618 9.64 -33.21 3.50
CA ALA A 618 8.30 -33.64 3.87
C ALA A 618 7.20 -32.88 3.12
N VAL A 619 7.44 -31.61 2.78
CA VAL A 619 6.55 -30.78 1.98
C VAL A 619 6.57 -31.24 0.52
N LEU A 620 7.75 -31.37 -0.10
CA LEU A 620 7.90 -31.86 -1.47
C LEU A 620 7.24 -33.24 -1.64
N ALA A 621 7.41 -34.14 -0.68
CA ALA A 621 6.78 -35.46 -0.68
C ALA A 621 5.23 -35.43 -0.56
N SER A 622 4.66 -34.29 -0.14
CA SER A 622 3.21 -34.14 0.04
C SER A 622 2.52 -33.44 -1.15
N LEU A 623 3.28 -32.82 -2.05
CA LEU A 623 2.75 -32.13 -3.23
C LEU A 623 2.28 -33.11 -4.30
N ASN A 624 1.33 -32.69 -5.13
CA ASN A 624 0.86 -33.50 -6.25
C ASN A 624 1.77 -33.31 -7.48
N PRO A 625 2.49 -34.36 -7.94
CA PRO A 625 3.40 -34.28 -9.07
C PRO A 625 2.75 -33.95 -10.41
N GLU A 626 1.45 -34.19 -10.55
CA GLU A 626 0.71 -33.96 -11.79
C GLU A 626 0.14 -32.54 -11.90
N VAL A 627 0.12 -31.76 -10.81
CA VAL A 627 -0.52 -30.43 -10.74
C VAL A 627 0.51 -29.30 -10.65
N LEU A 628 1.64 -29.53 -10.01
CA LEU A 628 2.65 -28.49 -9.79
C LEU A 628 3.33 -28.07 -11.10
N THR A 629 3.18 -26.80 -11.47
CA THR A 629 3.79 -26.18 -12.66
C THR A 629 4.95 -25.24 -12.32
N GLU A 630 4.99 -24.66 -11.12
CA GLU A 630 6.08 -23.75 -10.72
C GLU A 630 6.59 -24.05 -9.31
N LEU A 631 7.91 -24.12 -9.16
CA LEU A 631 8.60 -24.40 -7.90
C LEU A 631 9.80 -23.46 -7.74
N THR A 632 9.82 -22.68 -6.65
CA THR A 632 10.97 -21.86 -6.27
C THR A 632 11.47 -22.28 -4.89
N ILE A 633 12.78 -22.47 -4.73
CA ILE A 633 13.40 -22.87 -3.47
C ILE A 633 14.57 -21.93 -3.18
N ASP A 634 14.41 -21.08 -2.18
CA ASP A 634 15.40 -20.16 -1.66
C ASP A 634 15.85 -20.63 -0.26
N MET A 635 16.61 -21.72 -0.27
CA MET A 635 17.27 -22.35 0.88
C MET A 635 18.16 -23.52 0.41
N PRO A 636 19.15 -23.93 1.24
CA PRO A 636 19.94 -25.14 1.01
C PRO A 636 19.14 -26.38 0.67
N LEU A 637 19.55 -27.03 -0.43
CA LEU A 637 18.98 -28.28 -0.91
C LEU A 637 19.85 -29.45 -0.47
N VAL A 638 19.33 -30.26 0.45
CA VAL A 638 19.94 -31.55 0.79
C VAL A 638 19.66 -32.60 -0.32
N PRO A 639 20.52 -33.62 -0.51
CA PRO A 639 20.39 -34.59 -1.60
C PRO A 639 19.01 -35.25 -1.71
N ALA A 640 18.38 -35.54 -0.57
CA ALA A 640 17.03 -36.12 -0.54
C ALA A 640 15.95 -35.17 -1.09
N SER A 641 16.07 -33.86 -0.83
CA SER A 641 15.15 -32.85 -1.36
C SER A 641 15.35 -32.66 -2.87
N VAL A 642 16.60 -32.72 -3.35
CA VAL A 642 16.92 -32.68 -4.77
C VAL A 642 16.27 -33.86 -5.51
N GLN A 643 16.46 -35.08 -5.01
CA GLN A 643 15.81 -36.26 -5.58
C GLN A 643 14.28 -36.18 -5.55
N ALA A 644 13.70 -35.54 -4.53
CA ALA A 644 12.26 -35.32 -4.47
C ALA A 644 11.74 -34.36 -5.55
N VAL A 645 12.58 -33.51 -6.16
CA VAL A 645 12.16 -32.65 -7.29
C VAL A 645 11.88 -33.47 -8.55
N ALA A 646 12.57 -34.61 -8.74
CA ALA A 646 12.45 -35.47 -9.93
C ALA A 646 11.02 -36.00 -10.18
N GLN A 647 10.17 -36.01 -9.15
CA GLN A 647 8.78 -36.48 -9.27
C GLN A 647 7.88 -35.52 -10.08
N PHE A 648 8.22 -34.22 -10.16
CA PHE A 648 7.37 -33.19 -10.77
C PHE A 648 7.55 -33.10 -12.29
N ARG A 649 7.12 -34.13 -13.02
CA ARG A 649 7.35 -34.19 -14.49
C ARG A 649 6.59 -33.14 -15.31
N GLN A 650 5.57 -32.50 -14.73
CA GLN A 650 4.80 -31.41 -15.33
C GLN A 650 5.33 -30.01 -14.97
N LEU A 651 6.44 -29.94 -14.21
CA LEU A 651 7.02 -28.69 -13.78
C LEU A 651 7.50 -27.89 -15.00
N GLN A 652 7.02 -26.66 -15.11
CA GLN A 652 7.36 -25.72 -16.18
C GLN A 652 8.44 -24.74 -15.72
N HIS A 653 8.38 -24.27 -14.47
CA HIS A 653 9.36 -23.33 -13.92
C HIS A 653 10.03 -23.89 -12.66
N LEU A 654 11.36 -23.85 -12.63
CA LEU A 654 12.18 -24.23 -11.47
C LEU A 654 13.16 -23.10 -11.15
N GLY A 655 13.06 -22.53 -9.95
CA GLY A 655 14.00 -21.56 -9.41
C GLY A 655 14.69 -22.08 -8.16
N ILE A 656 16.02 -21.99 -8.09
CA ILE A 656 16.83 -22.41 -6.95
C ILE A 656 17.76 -21.27 -6.57
N ALA A 657 17.72 -20.85 -5.29
CA ALA A 657 18.68 -19.93 -4.70
C ALA A 657 19.40 -20.63 -3.53
N ALA A 658 20.71 -20.78 -3.68
CA ALA A 658 21.61 -21.54 -2.82
C ALA A 658 22.92 -20.76 -2.61
N GLU A 659 22.81 -19.57 -2.02
CA GLU A 659 23.94 -18.66 -1.75
C GLU A 659 24.96 -19.21 -0.73
N GLN A 660 24.62 -20.25 0.04
CA GLN A 660 25.54 -20.91 1.00
C GLN A 660 25.91 -22.29 0.48
N SER A 661 27.21 -22.56 0.29
CA SER A 661 27.98 -23.73 -0.22
C SER A 661 27.44 -25.17 -0.04
N THR A 662 26.14 -25.41 -0.16
CA THR A 662 25.46 -26.61 0.36
C THR A 662 24.36 -27.14 -0.57
N ALA A 663 24.17 -26.58 -1.76
CA ALA A 663 23.33 -27.22 -2.78
C ALA A 663 24.06 -28.40 -3.41
N ASP A 664 23.41 -29.55 -3.42
CA ASP A 664 23.85 -30.75 -4.13
C ASP A 664 23.72 -30.56 -5.66
N MET A 665 24.67 -29.82 -6.26
CA MET A 665 24.70 -29.50 -7.70
C MET A 665 24.84 -30.75 -8.57
N ALA A 666 25.68 -31.70 -8.15
CA ALA A 666 25.79 -33.00 -8.80
C ALA A 666 24.44 -33.74 -8.80
N GLY A 667 23.73 -33.76 -7.67
CA GLY A 667 22.38 -34.31 -7.58
C GLY A 667 21.37 -33.55 -8.46
N LEU A 668 21.49 -32.23 -8.57
CA LEU A 668 20.64 -31.44 -9.48
C LEU A 668 20.91 -31.79 -10.94
N ALA A 669 22.17 -32.02 -11.31
CA ALA A 669 22.53 -32.46 -12.66
C ALA A 669 21.93 -33.83 -13.00
N ASP A 670 21.75 -34.71 -12.02
CA ASP A 670 21.06 -36.00 -12.19
C ASP A 670 19.53 -35.86 -12.31
N VAL A 671 18.94 -34.86 -11.66
CA VAL A 671 17.48 -34.69 -11.55
C VAL A 671 16.90 -33.86 -12.69
N VAL A 672 17.55 -32.75 -13.05
CA VAL A 672 17.07 -31.81 -14.07
C VAL A 672 16.72 -32.48 -15.41
N PRO A 673 17.52 -33.42 -15.97
CA PRO A 673 17.17 -34.16 -17.19
C PRO A 673 15.82 -34.88 -17.16
N GLN A 674 15.30 -35.18 -15.97
CA GLN A 674 14.03 -35.88 -15.80
C GLN A 674 12.81 -34.95 -15.95
N LEU A 675 13.03 -33.62 -15.90
CA LEU A 675 12.02 -32.56 -15.98
C LEU A 675 11.79 -32.12 -17.43
N GLN A 676 11.29 -33.02 -18.26
CA GLN A 676 11.14 -32.80 -19.70
C GLN A 676 10.17 -31.67 -20.10
N SER A 677 9.29 -31.23 -19.18
CA SER A 677 8.34 -30.13 -19.40
C SER A 677 8.88 -28.76 -19.01
N LEU A 678 10.12 -28.69 -18.51
CA LEU A 678 10.70 -27.48 -17.96
C LEU A 678 10.98 -26.45 -19.06
N GLN A 679 10.36 -25.28 -18.93
CA GLN A 679 10.45 -24.16 -19.85
C GLN A 679 11.34 -23.03 -19.32
N GLN A 680 11.40 -22.87 -18.00
CA GLN A 680 12.23 -21.86 -17.33
C GLN A 680 13.05 -22.50 -16.22
N PHE A 681 14.35 -22.26 -16.23
CA PHE A 681 15.27 -22.71 -15.18
C PHE A 681 16.10 -21.52 -14.69
N HIS A 682 16.10 -21.30 -13.38
CA HIS A 682 16.86 -20.23 -12.76
C HIS A 682 17.66 -20.77 -11.58
N LEU A 683 18.95 -20.48 -11.57
CA LEU A 683 19.88 -20.87 -10.52
C LEU A 683 20.66 -19.67 -10.01
N HIS A 684 20.62 -19.47 -8.71
CA HIS A 684 21.49 -18.54 -7.98
C HIS A 684 22.31 -19.34 -6.98
N ALA A 685 23.63 -19.35 -7.11
CA ALA A 685 24.50 -20.16 -6.27
C ALA A 685 25.88 -19.51 -6.08
N SER A 686 26.65 -20.01 -5.11
CA SER A 686 28.06 -19.63 -4.93
C SER A 686 28.91 -19.99 -6.16
N SER A 687 28.66 -21.17 -6.74
CA SER A 687 29.31 -21.69 -7.95
C SER A 687 28.30 -22.49 -8.79
N VAL A 688 28.44 -22.43 -10.11
CA VAL A 688 27.63 -23.17 -11.09
C VAL A 688 28.52 -24.21 -11.78
N GLU A 689 28.20 -25.50 -11.64
CA GLU A 689 29.03 -26.57 -12.22
C GLU A 689 28.78 -26.77 -13.73
N ASP A 690 29.84 -27.04 -14.51
CA ASP A 690 29.76 -27.33 -15.94
C ASP A 690 28.81 -28.49 -16.26
N ALA A 691 28.82 -29.52 -15.41
CA ALA A 691 27.97 -30.70 -15.59
C ALA A 691 26.48 -30.33 -15.53
N LEU A 692 26.09 -29.43 -14.62
CA LEU A 692 24.71 -28.96 -14.49
C LEU A 692 24.29 -28.11 -15.70
N LEU A 693 25.16 -27.20 -16.16
CA LEU A 693 24.88 -26.40 -17.35
C LEU A 693 24.71 -27.28 -18.59
N ALA A 694 25.59 -28.27 -18.78
CA ALA A 694 25.56 -29.17 -19.93
C ALA A 694 24.24 -29.95 -20.00
N VAL A 695 23.66 -30.36 -18.87
CA VAL A 695 22.38 -31.08 -18.85
C VAL A 695 21.17 -30.17 -18.97
N VAL A 696 21.18 -28.98 -18.36
CA VAL A 696 20.11 -27.98 -18.48
C VAL A 696 19.93 -27.59 -19.94
N CYS A 697 21.02 -27.37 -20.67
CA CYS A 697 21.00 -27.00 -22.08
C CYS A 697 20.50 -28.11 -23.02
N GLN A 698 20.35 -29.34 -22.54
CA GLN A 698 19.80 -30.46 -23.33
C GLN A 698 18.28 -30.61 -23.16
N LEU A 699 17.64 -29.79 -22.32
CA LEU A 699 16.20 -29.87 -22.10
C LEU A 699 15.40 -29.42 -23.34
N PRO A 700 14.46 -30.23 -23.83
CA PRO A 700 13.82 -30.00 -25.14
C PRO A 700 12.84 -28.83 -25.16
N ALA A 701 12.29 -28.45 -23.99
CA ALA A 701 11.29 -27.40 -23.85
C ALA A 701 11.84 -26.10 -23.26
N LEU A 702 13.15 -26.04 -22.95
CA LEU A 702 13.73 -24.90 -22.25
C LEU A 702 13.76 -23.68 -23.16
N ALA A 703 13.04 -22.65 -22.74
CA ALA A 703 12.89 -21.38 -23.43
C ALA A 703 13.49 -20.22 -22.65
N GLY A 704 13.78 -20.39 -21.36
CA GLY A 704 14.49 -19.39 -20.58
C GLY A 704 15.42 -19.97 -19.53
N LEU A 705 16.56 -19.31 -19.38
CA LEU A 705 17.65 -19.73 -18.51
C LEU A 705 18.20 -18.52 -17.74
N GLY A 706 18.29 -18.64 -16.42
CA GLY A 706 18.97 -17.68 -15.56
C GLY A 706 20.06 -18.35 -14.74
N LEU A 707 21.29 -17.85 -14.83
CA LEU A 707 22.44 -18.30 -14.06
C LEU A 707 23.02 -17.12 -13.30
N CYS A 708 23.22 -17.29 -11.99
CA CYS A 708 23.81 -16.31 -11.11
C CYS A 708 24.85 -17.00 -10.23
N SER A 709 26.11 -16.62 -10.40
CA SER A 709 27.25 -17.13 -9.64
C SER A 709 27.88 -16.02 -8.81
N THR A 710 28.03 -16.24 -7.51
CA THR A 710 28.44 -15.18 -6.57
C THR A 710 29.89 -15.25 -6.08
N GLU A 711 30.53 -16.42 -6.11
CA GLU A 711 31.90 -16.62 -5.58
C GLU A 711 32.87 -17.17 -6.63
N GLU A 712 32.37 -17.91 -7.65
CA GLU A 712 33.19 -18.42 -8.75
C GLU A 712 32.68 -17.89 -10.11
N PRO A 713 33.56 -17.78 -11.13
CA PRO A 713 33.13 -17.50 -12.50
C PRO A 713 32.10 -18.50 -13.01
N LEU A 714 31.25 -18.06 -13.93
CA LEU A 714 30.33 -18.96 -14.63
C LEU A 714 31.14 -19.98 -15.45
N PRO A 715 30.63 -21.21 -15.58
CA PRO A 715 31.28 -22.26 -16.37
C PRO A 715 31.28 -21.92 -17.87
N ASP A 716 31.97 -22.74 -18.67
CA ASP A 716 31.97 -22.57 -20.12
C ASP A 716 30.53 -22.57 -20.67
N LEU A 717 30.16 -21.45 -21.31
CA LEU A 717 28.82 -21.23 -21.86
C LEU A 717 28.62 -21.88 -23.24
N SER A 718 29.62 -22.56 -23.79
CA SER A 718 29.48 -23.30 -25.06
C SER A 718 28.26 -24.25 -25.14
N PRO A 719 27.78 -24.90 -24.05
CA PRO A 719 26.58 -25.72 -24.10
C PRO A 719 25.31 -24.95 -24.45
N LEU A 720 25.26 -23.62 -24.25
CA LEU A 720 24.10 -22.80 -24.64
C LEU A 720 23.77 -22.93 -26.13
N ALA A 721 24.74 -23.26 -26.97
CA ALA A 721 24.51 -23.50 -28.40
C ALA A 721 23.42 -24.55 -28.68
N ALA A 722 23.21 -25.51 -27.78
CA ALA A 722 22.12 -26.48 -27.89
C ALA A 722 20.72 -25.84 -27.82
N LEU A 723 20.60 -24.69 -27.17
CA LEU A 723 19.35 -23.94 -26.99
C LEU A 723 19.11 -22.87 -28.07
N ALA A 724 19.98 -22.76 -29.09
CA ALA A 724 19.87 -21.78 -30.18
C ALA A 724 18.46 -21.72 -30.82
N GLY A 725 17.81 -22.88 -30.95
CA GLY A 725 16.49 -23.01 -31.55
C GLY A 725 15.30 -22.75 -30.62
N SER A 726 15.49 -22.61 -29.31
CA SER A 726 14.41 -22.52 -28.32
C SER A 726 14.52 -21.32 -27.37
N LEU A 727 15.72 -20.81 -27.11
CA LEU A 727 15.97 -19.78 -26.11
C LEU A 727 15.30 -18.44 -26.48
N THR A 728 14.47 -17.94 -25.57
CA THR A 728 13.75 -16.66 -25.67
C THR A 728 14.18 -15.67 -24.59
N SER A 729 14.67 -16.15 -23.45
CA SER A 729 15.23 -15.32 -22.38
C SER A 729 16.51 -15.91 -21.81
N LEU A 730 17.55 -15.10 -21.69
CA LEU A 730 18.83 -15.48 -21.09
C LEU A 730 19.24 -14.44 -20.05
N PHE A 731 19.54 -14.90 -18.85
CA PHE A 731 20.04 -14.08 -17.77
C PHE A 731 21.35 -14.67 -17.24
N LEU A 732 22.41 -13.88 -17.18
CA LEU A 732 23.72 -14.25 -16.70
C LEU A 732 24.20 -13.19 -15.70
N LEU A 733 24.56 -13.62 -14.49
CA LEU A 733 25.22 -12.79 -13.51
C LEU A 733 26.45 -13.53 -13.00
N GLU A 734 27.60 -12.90 -13.18
CA GLU A 734 28.90 -13.36 -12.70
C GLU A 734 29.50 -12.27 -11.82
N ARG A 735 29.66 -12.55 -10.52
CA ARG A 735 30.28 -11.58 -9.60
C ARG A 735 31.80 -11.59 -9.64
N GLU A 736 32.40 -12.73 -9.97
CA GLU A 736 33.84 -12.94 -10.05
C GLU A 736 34.16 -13.45 -11.46
N SER A 737 35.07 -12.81 -12.18
CA SER A 737 35.39 -13.15 -13.57
C SER A 737 36.83 -13.68 -13.71
N HIS A 738 37.06 -14.54 -14.70
CA HIS A 738 38.42 -14.84 -15.16
C HIS A 738 39.06 -13.59 -15.81
N ASP A 739 40.40 -13.60 -15.94
CA ASP A 739 41.14 -12.51 -16.61
C ASP A 739 40.63 -12.22 -18.04
N ASP A 740 40.14 -13.25 -18.74
CA ASP A 740 39.57 -13.13 -20.08
C ASP A 740 38.11 -12.63 -20.11
N GLY A 741 37.47 -12.47 -18.95
CA GLY A 741 36.10 -12.02 -18.76
C GLY A 741 35.01 -13.00 -19.21
N LEU A 742 33.76 -12.68 -18.87
CA LEU A 742 32.59 -13.40 -19.37
C LEU A 742 32.34 -13.04 -20.83
N LEU A 743 32.38 -14.01 -21.74
CA LEU A 743 32.08 -13.77 -23.16
C LEU A 743 30.59 -13.44 -23.38
N LEU A 744 30.31 -12.24 -23.90
CA LEU A 744 28.95 -11.82 -24.23
C LEU A 744 28.34 -12.73 -25.32
N PRO A 745 27.21 -13.41 -25.06
CA PRO A 745 26.56 -14.26 -26.05
C PRO A 745 26.10 -13.45 -27.27
N GLN A 746 26.42 -13.93 -28.48
CA GLN A 746 25.97 -13.28 -29.70
C GLN A 746 24.49 -13.58 -29.96
N ALA A 747 23.63 -12.56 -30.01
CA ALA A 747 22.20 -12.70 -30.30
C ALA A 747 21.94 -13.39 -31.65
N ALA A 748 22.85 -13.25 -32.63
CA ALA A 748 22.79 -13.97 -33.90
C ALA A 748 22.80 -15.50 -33.74
N ALA A 749 23.41 -16.03 -32.67
CA ALA A 749 23.40 -17.46 -32.36
C ALA A 749 22.05 -17.92 -31.79
N PHE A 750 21.19 -16.99 -31.35
CA PHE A 750 19.89 -17.27 -30.71
C PHE A 750 18.76 -16.50 -31.40
N PRO A 751 18.30 -16.94 -32.59
CA PRO A 751 17.33 -16.20 -33.41
C PRO A 751 15.95 -15.96 -32.76
N LYS A 752 15.63 -16.67 -31.66
CA LYS A 752 14.38 -16.48 -30.90
C LYS A 752 14.57 -15.65 -29.63
N LEU A 753 15.80 -15.23 -29.31
CA LEU A 753 16.12 -14.50 -28.10
C LEU A 753 15.42 -13.14 -28.13
N ARG A 754 14.60 -12.90 -27.11
CA ARG A 754 13.90 -11.63 -26.90
C ARG A 754 14.39 -10.89 -25.68
N LYS A 755 14.99 -11.58 -24.72
CA LYS A 755 15.53 -10.99 -23.50
C LYS A 755 16.93 -11.49 -23.27
N LEU A 756 17.91 -10.60 -23.17
CA LEU A 756 19.25 -10.93 -22.69
C LEU A 756 19.59 -9.98 -21.57
N PHE A 757 20.13 -10.49 -20.49
CA PHE A 757 20.72 -9.66 -19.46
C PHE A 757 22.00 -10.33 -18.97
N VAL A 758 23.10 -9.59 -19.03
CA VAL A 758 24.43 -10.07 -18.67
C VAL A 758 25.07 -9.06 -17.74
N VAL A 759 25.50 -9.51 -16.58
CA VAL A 759 26.28 -8.74 -15.62
C VAL A 759 27.52 -9.55 -15.30
N ALA A 760 28.69 -8.96 -15.45
CA ALA A 760 29.95 -9.62 -15.16
C ALA A 760 30.94 -8.61 -14.60
N ALA A 761 31.77 -9.01 -13.64
CA ALA A 761 32.86 -8.16 -13.15
C ALA A 761 33.79 -7.70 -14.30
N VAL A 762 34.09 -8.61 -15.22
CA VAL A 762 34.77 -8.33 -16.49
C VAL A 762 33.93 -8.92 -17.62
N LEU A 763 33.44 -8.08 -18.54
CA LEU A 763 32.62 -8.53 -19.67
C LEU A 763 33.41 -8.46 -20.98
N GLN A 764 33.57 -9.59 -21.66
CA GLN A 764 34.27 -9.66 -22.95
C GLN A 764 33.28 -9.49 -24.11
N VAL A 765 33.43 -8.41 -24.88
CA VAL A 765 32.63 -8.16 -26.08
C VAL A 765 33.35 -8.71 -27.32
N PRO A 766 32.71 -9.61 -28.10
CA PRO A 766 33.29 -10.13 -29.33
C PRO A 766 33.77 -9.02 -30.28
N GLY A 767 35.07 -9.01 -30.59
CA GLY A 767 35.68 -8.02 -31.49
C GLY A 767 35.94 -6.63 -30.90
N ALA A 768 35.67 -6.41 -29.61
CA ALA A 768 35.82 -5.12 -28.93
C ALA A 768 36.62 -5.18 -27.61
N GLY A 769 37.03 -6.37 -27.18
CA GLY A 769 37.87 -6.55 -25.98
C GLY A 769 37.05 -6.58 -24.69
N LEU A 770 37.72 -6.29 -23.57
CA LEU A 770 37.13 -6.34 -22.22
C LEU A 770 36.45 -5.01 -21.87
N LEU A 771 35.36 -5.11 -21.14
CA LEU A 771 34.69 -4.02 -20.43
C LEU A 771 34.88 -4.23 -18.94
N GLU A 772 35.36 -3.20 -18.26
CA GLU A 772 35.60 -3.16 -16.82
C GLU A 772 34.69 -2.11 -16.16
N ALA A 773 34.41 -2.30 -14.87
CA ALA A 773 33.64 -1.33 -14.08
C ALA A 773 34.42 -0.02 -13.92
N VAL A 774 33.72 1.11 -14.06
CA VAL A 774 34.32 2.45 -13.86
C VAL A 774 34.33 2.83 -12.37
N ASN A 775 33.34 2.39 -11.61
CA ASN A 775 33.23 2.64 -10.18
C ASN A 775 33.35 1.32 -9.40
N GLU A 776 34.44 1.15 -8.64
CA GLU A 776 34.62 0.04 -7.70
C GLU A 776 33.94 0.30 -6.33
N ASP A 777 33.65 1.57 -6.00
CA ASP A 777 33.18 2.02 -4.68
C ASP A 777 31.67 1.85 -4.41
N GLY A 778 30.88 1.26 -5.34
CA GLY A 778 29.50 0.86 -5.05
C GLY A 778 28.45 1.97 -4.89
N ASP A 779 28.77 3.23 -5.22
CA ASP A 779 27.89 4.41 -5.02
C ASP A 779 26.78 4.57 -6.09
N TRP A 780 26.28 3.45 -6.62
CA TRP A 780 25.10 3.42 -7.49
C TRP A 780 23.87 3.20 -6.61
N ASP A 781 22.87 4.08 -6.77
CA ASP A 781 21.60 4.16 -6.03
C ASP A 781 21.18 2.82 -5.36
N GLU A 782 21.14 2.80 -4.03
CA GLU A 782 20.84 1.60 -3.22
C GLU A 782 19.45 0.99 -3.56
N ASP A 783 18.63 1.73 -4.30
CA ASP A 783 17.26 1.43 -4.71
C ASP A 783 17.13 0.73 -6.07
N GLU A 784 18.20 0.61 -6.87
CA GLU A 784 18.16 -0.14 -8.15
C GLU A 784 18.44 -1.64 -7.95
N LYS A 785 17.44 -2.34 -7.40
CA LYS A 785 17.48 -3.80 -7.19
C LYS A 785 17.09 -4.55 -8.46
N CYS A 786 17.91 -5.53 -8.88
CA CYS A 786 17.48 -6.51 -9.89
C CYS A 786 16.60 -7.58 -9.23
N TYR A 787 15.31 -7.56 -9.53
CA TYR A 787 14.36 -8.56 -9.04
C TYR A 787 14.32 -9.77 -9.97
N LEU A 788 15.17 -10.77 -9.74
CA LEU A 788 15.14 -12.01 -10.55
C LEU A 788 14.44 -13.18 -9.87
N PHE A 789 14.14 -13.07 -8.59
CA PHE A 789 13.44 -14.10 -7.82
C PHE A 789 12.44 -13.54 -6.81
N GLY A 790 12.11 -12.25 -6.89
CA GLY A 790 11.46 -11.54 -5.77
C GLY A 790 12.36 -11.40 -4.54
N THR A 791 13.64 -11.75 -4.65
CA THR A 791 14.69 -11.48 -3.67
C THR A 791 15.42 -10.20 -4.13
N GLY A 792 15.18 -9.09 -3.44
CA GLY A 792 15.70 -7.77 -3.83
C GLY A 792 17.21 -7.64 -3.64
N GLY A 793 17.99 -8.26 -4.53
CA GLY A 793 19.44 -8.12 -4.58
C GLY A 793 19.85 -6.81 -5.27
N GLN A 794 20.82 -6.12 -4.69
CA GLN A 794 21.53 -5.03 -5.35
C GLN A 794 22.32 -5.61 -6.54
N LEU A 795 22.32 -4.90 -7.67
CA LEU A 795 23.26 -5.23 -8.73
C LEU A 795 24.68 -4.92 -8.24
N PRO A 796 25.66 -5.79 -8.53
CA PRO A 796 27.05 -5.47 -8.23
C PRO A 796 27.46 -4.22 -9.05
N PRO A 797 28.41 -3.41 -8.55
CA PRO A 797 29.02 -2.33 -9.31
C PRO A 797 29.91 -2.92 -10.42
N ALA A 798 29.29 -3.54 -11.41
CA ALA A 798 29.91 -4.30 -12.49
C ALA A 798 29.32 -3.86 -13.84
N PRO A 799 30.07 -4.01 -14.95
CA PRO A 799 29.52 -3.89 -16.29
C PRO A 799 28.25 -4.72 -16.44
N ALA A 800 27.15 -4.06 -16.79
CA ALA A 800 25.90 -4.72 -17.13
C ALA A 800 25.45 -4.34 -18.55
N LEU A 801 24.98 -5.35 -19.27
CA LEU A 801 24.29 -5.20 -20.55
C LEU A 801 22.94 -5.91 -20.48
N GLY A 802 21.87 -5.17 -20.66
CA GLY A 802 20.52 -5.69 -20.82
C GLY A 802 19.98 -5.36 -22.20
N PHE A 803 19.22 -6.27 -22.82
CA PHE A 803 18.36 -5.90 -23.92
C PHE A 803 17.01 -6.62 -23.91
N GLU A 804 15.95 -5.88 -24.25
CA GLU A 804 14.60 -6.39 -24.49
C GLU A 804 14.19 -6.14 -25.93
N LEU A 805 13.73 -7.17 -26.61
CA LEU A 805 13.03 -7.06 -27.87
C LEU A 805 11.52 -7.10 -27.61
N SER A 806 10.87 -5.96 -27.81
CA SER A 806 9.40 -5.82 -27.76
C SER A 806 8.82 -5.59 -29.15
N ASP A 807 7.48 -5.55 -29.26
CA ASP A 807 6.80 -5.18 -30.51
C ASP A 807 7.04 -3.70 -30.90
N GLY A 808 7.52 -2.86 -29.97
CA GLY A 808 7.82 -1.44 -30.17
C GLY A 808 9.29 -1.13 -30.51
N GLY A 809 10.19 -2.13 -30.44
CA GLY A 809 11.62 -1.94 -30.70
C GLY A 809 12.50 -2.76 -29.76
N LEU A 810 13.82 -2.62 -29.92
CA LEU A 810 14.81 -3.17 -29.00
C LEU A 810 15.25 -2.08 -28.03
N ALA A 811 15.00 -2.29 -26.73
CA ALA A 811 15.63 -1.54 -25.65
C ALA A 811 17.00 -2.16 -25.35
N LEU A 812 18.06 -1.37 -25.42
CA LEU A 812 19.41 -1.75 -24.97
C LEU A 812 19.75 -0.89 -23.76
N ASP A 813 20.34 -1.51 -22.76
CA ASP A 813 20.75 -0.91 -21.50
C ASP A 813 22.20 -1.28 -21.24
N VAL A 814 23.07 -0.27 -21.07
CA VAL A 814 24.50 -0.44 -20.77
C VAL A 814 24.82 0.32 -19.50
N TRP A 815 25.26 -0.36 -18.44
CA TRP A 815 25.45 0.20 -17.10
C TRP A 815 26.89 -0.01 -16.61
N ASN A 816 27.42 0.97 -15.85
CA ASN A 816 28.74 0.95 -15.19
C ASN A 816 29.95 0.69 -16.11
N VAL A 817 29.92 1.17 -17.37
CA VAL A 817 31.00 1.00 -18.36
C VAL A 817 31.49 2.35 -18.88
N GLU A 818 32.80 2.48 -19.06
CA GLU A 818 33.43 3.54 -19.87
C GLU A 818 33.66 3.02 -21.28
N LEU A 819 32.88 3.50 -22.24
CA LEU A 819 32.92 2.98 -23.61
C LEU A 819 34.14 3.53 -24.37
N GLN A 820 35.04 2.65 -24.82
CA GLN A 820 36.11 2.97 -25.76
C GLN A 820 35.61 2.96 -27.21
N ALA A 821 36.44 3.45 -28.13
CA ALA A 821 36.11 3.51 -29.55
C ALA A 821 35.75 2.12 -30.11
N GLY A 822 34.62 2.03 -30.81
CA GLY A 822 34.14 0.80 -31.46
C GLY A 822 33.50 -0.24 -30.53
N GLN A 823 33.58 -0.10 -29.20
CA GLN A 823 33.00 -1.07 -28.27
C GLN A 823 31.48 -1.11 -28.34
N LEU A 824 30.83 0.07 -28.38
CA LEU A 824 29.38 0.16 -28.55
C LEU A 824 28.92 -0.42 -29.89
N ALA A 825 29.68 -0.21 -30.97
CA ALA A 825 29.35 -0.75 -32.29
C ALA A 825 29.39 -2.29 -32.27
N ALA A 826 30.38 -2.88 -31.59
CA ALA A 826 30.48 -4.33 -31.43
C ALA A 826 29.39 -4.89 -30.52
N MET A 827 29.02 -4.19 -29.44
CA MET A 827 27.90 -4.56 -28.58
C MET A 827 26.58 -4.52 -29.37
N LEU A 828 26.33 -3.45 -30.11
CA LEU A 828 25.15 -3.33 -30.98
C LEU A 828 25.12 -4.45 -32.03
N ALA A 829 26.25 -4.74 -32.68
CA ALA A 829 26.33 -5.86 -33.63
C ALA A 829 26.11 -7.24 -32.98
N SER A 830 26.48 -7.38 -31.69
CA SER A 830 26.30 -8.62 -30.94
C SER A 830 24.89 -8.79 -30.38
N ALA A 831 24.21 -7.70 -30.03
CA ALA A 831 22.92 -7.72 -29.32
C ALA A 831 21.71 -7.38 -30.21
N VAL A 832 21.88 -6.61 -31.28
CA VAL A 832 20.78 -6.04 -32.07
C VAL A 832 20.56 -6.80 -33.39
N PRO A 833 19.35 -7.33 -33.64
CA PRO A 833 18.99 -7.84 -34.96
C PRO A 833 18.91 -6.71 -36.00
N MET A 834 19.59 -6.86 -37.12
CA MET A 834 19.64 -5.85 -38.21
C MET A 834 18.26 -5.55 -38.82
N GLY A 835 17.96 -4.26 -39.05
CA GLY A 835 16.86 -3.81 -39.92
C GLY A 835 15.50 -3.53 -39.27
N ARG A 836 15.42 -3.38 -37.93
CA ARG A 836 14.21 -2.96 -37.22
C ARG A 836 14.39 -1.58 -36.57
N PRO A 837 13.30 -0.78 -36.44
CA PRO A 837 13.34 0.46 -35.66
C PRO A 837 13.75 0.15 -34.22
N LEU A 838 14.60 1.02 -33.67
CA LEU A 838 15.30 0.85 -32.40
C LEU A 838 14.87 1.95 -31.42
N GLY A 839 14.60 1.57 -30.18
CA GLY A 839 14.40 2.49 -29.06
C GLY A 839 15.57 2.33 -28.11
N LEU A 840 16.49 3.28 -28.09
CA LEU A 840 17.78 3.11 -27.44
C LEU A 840 17.77 3.80 -26.07
N CYS A 841 18.19 3.10 -25.02
CA CYS A 841 18.43 3.70 -23.73
C CYS A 841 19.92 3.67 -23.40
N PHE A 842 20.41 4.70 -22.74
CA PHE A 842 21.79 4.81 -22.31
C PHE A 842 21.85 5.24 -20.86
N ARG A 843 22.47 4.42 -20.01
CA ARG A 843 22.83 4.75 -18.64
C ARG A 843 24.35 4.81 -18.53
N LEU A 844 24.92 5.82 -19.18
CA LEU A 844 26.36 5.89 -19.38
C LEU A 844 27.05 6.64 -18.24
N CYS A 845 28.10 6.03 -17.72
CA CYS A 845 28.96 6.61 -16.69
C CYS A 845 30.04 7.45 -17.37
N GLY A 846 30.74 6.90 -18.37
CA GLY A 846 31.76 7.59 -19.16
C GLY A 846 31.71 7.25 -20.64
N PHE A 847 31.80 8.26 -21.51
CA PHE A 847 31.92 8.07 -22.95
C PHE A 847 32.61 9.27 -23.61
N THR A 848 33.23 9.03 -24.76
CA THR A 848 33.88 10.04 -25.60
C THR A 848 33.15 10.14 -26.95
N PRO A 849 33.38 11.18 -27.77
CA PRO A 849 32.86 11.20 -29.14
C PRO A 849 33.22 9.94 -29.94
N GLN A 850 34.39 9.36 -29.69
CA GLN A 850 34.90 8.15 -30.33
C GLN A 850 34.13 6.88 -29.92
N SER A 851 33.46 6.86 -28.76
CA SER A 851 32.64 5.72 -28.31
C SER A 851 31.53 5.37 -29.30
N PHE A 852 31.08 6.33 -30.11
CA PHE A 852 30.04 6.12 -31.14
C PHE A 852 30.60 5.83 -32.54
N GLU A 853 31.91 5.63 -32.68
CA GLU A 853 32.50 5.27 -33.98
C GLU A 853 31.98 3.90 -34.44
N GLY A 854 31.63 3.78 -35.73
CA GLY A 854 31.06 2.56 -36.30
C GLY A 854 29.58 2.28 -35.97
N CYS A 855 28.92 3.12 -35.15
CA CYS A 855 27.54 2.91 -34.74
C CYS A 855 26.49 3.40 -35.76
N ALA A 856 26.89 4.20 -36.76
CA ALA A 856 26.00 4.91 -37.69
C ALA A 856 24.92 4.02 -38.34
N LEU A 857 25.25 2.77 -38.67
CA LEU A 857 24.32 1.86 -39.30
C LEU A 857 23.18 1.44 -38.36
N HIS A 858 23.45 1.27 -37.07
CA HIS A 858 22.46 0.93 -36.05
C HIS A 858 21.72 2.18 -35.56
N LEU A 859 22.44 3.29 -35.37
CA LEU A 859 21.87 4.54 -34.85
C LEU A 859 20.96 5.26 -35.85
N ALA A 860 21.17 5.07 -37.16
CA ALA A 860 20.37 5.73 -38.18
C ALA A 860 18.87 5.35 -38.15
N THR A 861 18.53 4.19 -37.57
CA THR A 861 17.15 3.69 -37.45
C THR A 861 16.55 3.91 -36.05
N VAL A 862 17.25 4.62 -35.17
CA VAL A 862 16.76 4.93 -33.82
C VAL A 862 15.68 6.00 -33.90
N GLU A 863 14.46 5.67 -33.46
CA GLU A 863 13.33 6.61 -33.43
C GLU A 863 13.12 7.21 -32.03
N GLU A 864 13.56 6.52 -30.97
CA GLU A 864 13.45 6.96 -29.59
C GLU A 864 14.81 6.80 -28.88
N LEU A 865 15.25 7.84 -28.18
CA LEU A 865 16.54 7.86 -27.48
C LEU A 865 16.35 8.41 -26.08
N GLN A 866 16.69 7.60 -25.09
CA GLN A 866 16.69 7.96 -23.68
C GLN A 866 18.13 7.96 -23.17
N ILE A 867 18.54 9.03 -22.51
CA ILE A 867 19.91 9.17 -21.97
C ILE A 867 19.81 9.58 -20.51
N MET A 868 20.26 8.70 -19.62
CA MET A 868 20.56 9.05 -18.25
C MET A 868 22.07 9.21 -18.11
N VAL A 869 22.50 10.43 -17.78
CA VAL A 869 23.90 10.73 -17.52
C VAL A 869 24.16 10.51 -16.04
N CYS A 870 25.06 9.58 -15.75
CA CYS A 870 25.34 9.18 -14.40
C CYS A 870 26.61 9.82 -13.84
N VAL A 871 26.65 9.98 -12.51
CA VAL A 871 27.75 10.65 -11.80
C VAL A 871 28.90 9.67 -11.63
N GLY A 872 30.07 10.01 -12.17
CA GLY A 872 31.35 9.39 -11.81
C GLY A 872 32.32 10.47 -11.39
N ARG A 873 33.32 10.11 -10.56
CA ARG A 873 34.44 11.00 -10.20
C ARG A 873 35.35 11.20 -11.40
N PHE A 874 34.89 11.99 -12.36
CA PHE A 874 35.72 12.32 -13.50
C PHE A 874 36.54 13.56 -13.19
N GLY A 875 37.86 13.44 -13.36
CA GLY A 875 38.80 14.55 -13.29
C GLY A 875 38.48 15.66 -14.30
N GLU A 876 39.12 16.80 -14.06
CA GLU A 876 38.90 18.13 -14.64
C GLU A 876 38.43 18.16 -16.12
N ASP A 877 37.34 18.91 -16.35
CA ASP A 877 36.88 19.51 -17.61
C ASP A 877 36.32 18.58 -18.71
N LEU A 878 35.10 18.05 -18.49
CA LEU A 878 34.43 17.10 -19.40
C LEU A 878 33.05 17.59 -19.86
N SER A 879 33.02 18.59 -20.73
CA SER A 879 31.77 19.04 -21.37
C SER A 879 31.02 17.87 -22.04
N LEU A 880 29.74 17.69 -21.70
CA LEU A 880 28.83 16.68 -22.27
C LEU A 880 28.48 16.98 -23.74
N GLN A 881 28.55 18.26 -24.13
CA GLN A 881 28.05 18.77 -25.41
C GLN A 881 28.73 18.13 -26.64
N PRO A 882 30.07 18.01 -26.75
CA PRO A 882 30.71 17.41 -27.93
C PRO A 882 30.42 15.91 -28.07
N ARG A 883 30.17 15.21 -26.95
CA ARG A 883 29.89 13.78 -26.93
C ARG A 883 28.48 13.50 -27.45
N LEU A 884 27.50 14.26 -26.96
CA LEU A 884 26.13 14.21 -27.47
C LEU A 884 26.05 14.66 -28.93
N ASP A 885 26.87 15.63 -29.35
CA ASP A 885 26.95 16.06 -30.74
C ASP A 885 27.40 14.93 -31.69
N ALA A 886 28.29 14.05 -31.24
CA ALA A 886 28.74 12.88 -32.00
C ALA A 886 27.65 11.79 -32.10
N LEU A 887 26.84 11.63 -31.04
CA LEU A 887 25.69 10.72 -31.02
C LEU A 887 24.58 11.21 -31.95
N PHE A 888 24.14 12.46 -31.78
CA PHE A 888 22.98 12.99 -32.51
C PHE A 888 23.21 13.11 -34.02
N ARG A 889 24.45 13.29 -34.47
CA ARG A 889 24.79 13.24 -35.90
C ARG A 889 24.52 11.89 -36.56
N GLN A 890 24.36 10.83 -35.78
CA GLN A 890 24.14 9.47 -36.25
C GLN A 890 22.69 9.00 -36.08
N THR A 891 21.82 9.77 -35.44
CA THR A 891 20.42 9.41 -35.13
C THR A 891 19.42 10.18 -35.99
N ALA A 892 19.55 10.08 -37.32
CA ALA A 892 18.77 10.91 -38.24
C ALA A 892 17.24 10.66 -38.20
N ALA A 893 16.80 9.47 -37.79
CA ALA A 893 15.38 9.10 -37.69
C ALA A 893 14.71 9.49 -36.35
N LEU A 894 15.43 10.17 -35.46
CA LEU A 894 14.97 10.41 -34.09
C LEU A 894 13.69 11.25 -34.02
N ARG A 895 12.68 10.74 -33.31
CA ARG A 895 11.37 11.38 -33.07
C ARG A 895 11.18 11.80 -31.62
N SER A 896 11.77 11.08 -30.68
CA SER A 896 11.73 11.37 -29.24
C SER A 896 13.13 11.34 -28.64
N LEU A 897 13.49 12.40 -27.92
CA LEU A 897 14.73 12.49 -27.17
C LEU A 897 14.41 12.88 -25.72
N THR A 898 14.78 12.02 -24.78
CA THR A 898 14.72 12.31 -23.35
C THR A 898 16.13 12.24 -22.76
N ALA A 899 16.59 13.32 -22.15
CA ALA A 899 17.84 13.38 -21.42
C ALA A 899 17.61 13.83 -19.98
N PHE A 900 18.21 13.11 -19.04
CA PHE A 900 18.10 13.35 -17.61
C PHE A 900 19.47 13.30 -16.93
N CYS A 901 19.72 14.22 -16.01
CA CYS A 901 20.93 14.23 -15.17
C CYS A 901 20.53 14.07 -13.69
N VAL A 902 21.20 13.18 -12.97
CA VAL A 902 20.97 12.98 -11.54
C VAL A 902 21.47 14.20 -10.76
N PRO A 903 20.66 14.78 -9.85
CA PRO A 903 20.93 16.07 -9.21
C PRO A 903 22.13 16.12 -8.24
N VAL A 904 22.73 14.97 -7.92
CA VAL A 904 23.87 14.85 -6.98
C VAL A 904 25.23 15.14 -7.66
N ALA A 905 25.21 15.49 -8.95
CA ALA A 905 26.43 15.59 -9.73
C ALA A 905 27.22 16.91 -9.51
N ASP A 906 28.53 16.77 -9.35
CA ASP A 906 29.52 17.83 -9.50
C ASP A 906 29.33 18.62 -10.81
N GLU A 907 29.94 19.81 -10.87
CA GLU A 907 29.80 20.79 -11.95
C GLU A 907 30.07 20.28 -13.39
N THR A 908 30.64 19.09 -13.55
CA THR A 908 31.22 18.54 -14.78
C THR A 908 30.27 17.76 -15.70
N THR A 909 29.06 17.38 -15.26
CA THR A 909 28.16 16.44 -15.99
C THR A 909 26.99 17.09 -16.73
N CYS A 910 26.96 18.42 -16.86
CA CYS A 910 25.77 19.18 -17.24
C CYS A 910 25.87 19.92 -18.59
N LEU A 911 24.73 20.30 -19.18
CA LEU A 911 24.61 21.09 -20.42
C LEU A 911 24.85 22.60 -20.20
N ARG A 912 25.82 22.99 -19.36
CA ARG A 912 26.10 24.39 -19.00
C ARG A 912 26.49 25.27 -20.19
N ASN A 913 27.04 24.69 -21.26
CA ASN A 913 27.42 25.40 -22.49
C ASN A 913 26.32 25.38 -23.57
N GLY A 914 25.10 24.96 -23.20
CA GLY A 914 23.96 24.85 -24.10
C GLY A 914 23.87 23.48 -24.80
N LEU A 915 22.81 23.34 -25.60
CA LEU A 915 22.57 22.12 -26.37
C LEU A 915 23.57 21.93 -27.52
N PRO A 916 23.87 20.69 -27.94
CA PRO A 916 24.65 20.42 -29.14
C PRO A 916 23.97 20.94 -30.40
N ALA A 917 24.74 21.52 -31.32
CA ALA A 917 24.21 22.05 -32.59
C ALA A 917 23.58 20.94 -33.45
N ALA A 918 24.06 19.70 -33.36
CA ALA A 918 23.50 18.56 -34.07
C ALA A 918 22.01 18.32 -33.77
N VAL A 919 21.50 18.69 -32.58
CA VAL A 919 20.08 18.55 -32.23
C VAL A 919 19.21 19.33 -33.22
N ALA A 920 19.66 20.51 -33.67
CA ALA A 920 18.94 21.35 -34.64
C ALA A 920 18.79 20.69 -36.02
N THR A 921 19.54 19.61 -36.30
CA THR A 921 19.49 18.89 -37.57
C THR A 921 18.46 17.75 -37.57
N LEU A 922 17.89 17.40 -36.41
CA LEU A 922 16.94 16.30 -36.22
C LEU A 922 15.52 16.68 -36.67
N ARG A 923 15.29 16.73 -37.98
CA ARG A 923 14.03 17.21 -38.58
C ARG A 923 12.78 16.39 -38.23
N HIS A 924 12.96 15.15 -37.79
CA HIS A 924 11.88 14.24 -37.38
C HIS A 924 11.51 14.35 -35.90
N LEU A 925 12.26 15.13 -35.12
CA LEU A 925 12.08 15.24 -33.68
C LEU A 925 10.75 15.94 -33.35
N THR A 926 9.89 15.24 -32.63
CA THR A 926 8.58 15.71 -32.18
C THR A 926 8.48 15.87 -30.66
N SER A 927 9.30 15.15 -29.89
CA SER A 927 9.42 15.31 -28.44
C SER A 927 10.87 15.56 -28.05
N LEU A 928 11.10 16.58 -27.23
CA LEU A 928 12.40 16.91 -26.65
C LEU A 928 12.23 17.17 -25.15
N GLU A 929 12.81 16.31 -24.34
CA GLU A 929 12.73 16.38 -22.88
C GLU A 929 14.15 16.46 -22.32
N LEU A 930 14.48 17.57 -21.67
CA LEU A 930 15.80 17.85 -21.10
C LEU A 930 15.58 18.26 -19.65
N ILE A 931 15.59 17.30 -18.74
CA ILE A 931 15.18 17.51 -17.36
C ILE A 931 16.40 17.44 -16.44
N ALA A 932 16.54 18.40 -15.51
CA ALA A 932 17.66 18.46 -14.57
C ALA A 932 19.06 18.62 -15.21
N THR A 933 19.16 19.08 -16.46
CA THR A 933 20.42 19.13 -17.21
C THR A 933 21.30 20.37 -16.95
N ARG A 934 20.87 21.26 -16.05
CA ARG A 934 21.42 22.61 -15.79
C ARG A 934 21.61 23.46 -17.06
N LEU A 935 20.69 23.34 -18.02
CA LEU A 935 20.72 24.09 -19.27
C LEU A 935 20.41 25.58 -19.05
N PRO A 936 21.29 26.52 -19.42
CA PRO A 936 21.03 27.96 -19.22
C PRO A 936 20.30 28.64 -20.38
N HIS A 937 20.39 28.06 -21.59
CA HIS A 937 19.79 28.63 -22.80
C HIS A 937 19.66 27.58 -23.93
N LEU A 938 18.81 27.86 -24.93
CA LEU A 938 18.50 26.96 -26.04
C LEU A 938 19.31 27.20 -27.34
N ASN A 939 20.21 28.20 -27.39
CA ASN A 939 21.17 28.49 -28.48
C ASN A 939 20.70 28.23 -29.93
N GLY A 940 19.54 28.76 -30.33
CA GLY A 940 19.07 28.63 -31.72
C GLY A 940 18.71 27.20 -32.16
N VAL A 941 18.84 26.19 -31.30
CA VAL A 941 18.55 24.77 -31.64
C VAL A 941 17.09 24.59 -32.04
N VAL A 942 16.20 25.28 -31.34
CA VAL A 942 14.76 25.29 -31.59
C VAL A 942 14.40 25.82 -32.99
N GLU A 943 15.25 26.66 -33.59
CA GLU A 943 15.04 27.18 -34.96
C GLU A 943 15.02 26.06 -36.00
N GLY A 944 15.79 25.00 -35.77
CA GLY A 944 15.88 23.82 -36.64
C GLY A 944 14.76 22.79 -36.43
N LEU A 945 13.88 23.01 -35.44
CA LEU A 945 12.88 22.03 -34.99
C LEU A 945 11.42 22.52 -35.15
N PRO A 946 10.97 22.91 -36.35
CA PRO A 946 9.59 23.39 -36.56
C PRO A 946 8.53 22.29 -36.35
N GLY A 947 8.95 21.02 -36.34
CA GLY A 947 8.09 19.86 -36.11
C GLY A 947 7.81 19.54 -34.65
N LEU A 948 8.46 20.22 -33.70
CA LEU A 948 8.41 19.91 -32.28
C LEU A 948 7.00 20.12 -31.71
N ALA A 949 6.47 19.09 -31.04
CA ALA A 949 5.13 19.05 -30.46
C ALA A 949 5.14 19.03 -28.93
N HIS A 950 6.20 18.51 -28.31
CA HIS A 950 6.40 18.46 -26.88
C HIS A 950 7.81 18.95 -26.52
N LEU A 951 7.90 19.86 -25.56
CA LEU A 951 9.17 20.40 -25.03
C LEU A 951 9.10 20.45 -23.50
N ASP A 952 9.90 19.62 -22.84
CA ASP A 952 10.05 19.61 -21.38
C ASP A 952 11.46 20.07 -21.01
N LEU A 953 11.54 21.16 -20.26
CA LEU A 953 12.79 21.77 -19.79
C LEU A 953 12.76 21.97 -18.27
N ARG A 954 12.00 21.17 -17.53
CA ARG A 954 11.89 21.30 -16.08
C ARG A 954 13.24 21.11 -15.37
N LEU A 955 13.40 21.78 -14.22
CA LEU A 955 14.60 21.67 -13.36
C LEU A 955 15.90 22.12 -14.06
N ASN A 956 15.86 23.18 -14.87
CA ASN A 956 17.07 23.76 -15.47
C ASN A 956 17.33 25.18 -14.92
N HIS A 957 18.34 25.87 -15.47
CA HIS A 957 18.71 27.24 -15.12
C HIS A 957 18.44 28.21 -16.27
N LEU A 958 17.32 28.03 -16.98
CA LEU A 958 17.01 28.85 -18.14
C LEU A 958 16.85 30.31 -17.72
N GLU A 959 17.67 31.19 -18.29
CA GLU A 959 17.59 32.63 -18.02
C GLU A 959 16.56 33.31 -18.95
N GLN A 960 16.42 32.82 -20.19
CA GLN A 960 15.56 33.41 -21.22
C GLN A 960 15.03 32.35 -22.20
N LEU A 961 13.83 32.57 -22.72
CA LEU A 961 13.31 31.84 -23.88
C LEU A 961 13.71 32.55 -25.19
N PRO A 962 14.23 31.83 -26.20
CA PRO A 962 14.60 32.45 -27.46
C PRO A 962 13.36 32.82 -28.28
N THR A 963 13.40 33.96 -28.98
CA THR A 963 12.31 34.39 -29.88
C THR A 963 12.05 33.40 -31.02
N SER A 964 13.03 32.58 -31.39
CA SER A 964 12.90 31.50 -32.37
C SER A 964 11.94 30.39 -31.95
N LEU A 965 11.57 30.29 -30.66
CA LEU A 965 10.54 29.36 -30.17
C LEU A 965 9.20 29.54 -30.88
N SER A 966 8.89 30.78 -31.31
CA SER A 966 7.70 31.10 -32.12
C SER A 966 7.59 30.30 -33.43
N ARG A 967 8.70 29.73 -33.94
CA ARG A 967 8.70 28.89 -35.15
C ARG A 967 8.20 27.46 -34.90
N CYS A 968 8.14 27.01 -33.65
CA CYS A 968 7.59 25.71 -33.27
C CYS A 968 6.05 25.75 -33.23
N THR A 969 5.44 25.98 -34.40
CA THR A 969 3.98 26.15 -34.55
C THR A 969 3.17 24.91 -34.18
N LYS A 970 3.81 23.74 -34.05
CA LYS A 970 3.18 22.47 -33.63
C LYS A 970 3.29 22.21 -32.13
N LEU A 971 3.95 23.08 -31.36
CA LEU A 971 4.20 22.86 -29.93
C LEU A 971 2.89 22.90 -29.14
N THR A 972 2.48 21.74 -28.60
CA THR A 972 1.25 21.57 -27.82
C THR A 972 1.47 21.60 -26.32
N ALA A 973 2.68 21.25 -25.88
CA ALA A 973 3.06 21.19 -24.48
C ALA A 973 4.44 21.79 -24.27
N LEU A 974 4.55 22.73 -23.32
CA LEU A 974 5.79 23.37 -22.90
C LEU A 974 5.88 23.37 -21.38
N LEU A 975 6.85 22.64 -20.82
CA LEU A 975 7.02 22.49 -19.38
C LEU A 975 8.32 23.16 -18.94
N LEU A 976 8.20 24.23 -18.15
CA LEU A 976 9.31 25.10 -17.71
C LEU A 976 9.44 25.17 -16.19
N GLY A 977 8.75 24.30 -15.45
CA GLY A 977 8.78 24.29 -13.98
C GLY A 977 10.20 24.26 -13.41
N MET A 978 10.42 24.94 -12.29
CA MET A 978 11.72 25.02 -11.62
C MET A 978 12.85 25.60 -12.50
N ASN A 979 12.55 26.64 -13.29
CA ASN A 979 13.50 27.52 -13.96
C ASN A 979 13.34 28.94 -13.41
N ASP A 980 13.61 29.14 -12.12
CA ASP A 980 13.22 30.40 -11.46
C ASP A 980 14.00 31.62 -12.00
N ASP A 981 15.19 31.40 -12.57
CA ASP A 981 16.01 32.38 -13.27
C ASP A 981 15.34 32.96 -14.54
N LEU A 982 14.32 32.27 -15.09
CA LEU A 982 13.57 32.72 -16.26
C LEU A 982 12.65 33.91 -15.94
N THR A 983 12.16 33.97 -14.70
CA THR A 983 11.17 34.97 -14.26
C THR A 983 11.47 35.50 -12.85
N PRO A 984 12.66 36.08 -12.59
CA PRO A 984 13.12 36.42 -11.24
C PRO A 984 12.26 37.47 -10.51
N GLY A 985 11.42 38.22 -11.23
CA GLY A 985 10.49 39.21 -10.70
C GLY A 985 9.01 38.92 -10.97
N GLY A 986 8.65 37.70 -11.37
CA GLY A 986 7.35 37.38 -11.96
C GLY A 986 7.38 37.33 -13.47
N LEU A 987 6.27 36.86 -14.06
CA LEU A 987 6.11 36.80 -15.51
C LEU A 987 6.11 38.21 -16.14
N ASP A 988 7.05 38.48 -17.04
CA ASP A 988 7.14 39.75 -17.79
C ASP A 988 6.35 39.73 -19.11
N ASP A 989 6.08 40.93 -19.66
CA ASP A 989 5.28 41.11 -20.87
C ASP A 989 5.94 40.49 -22.11
N GLY A 990 7.27 40.41 -22.17
CA GLY A 990 8.02 39.88 -23.31
C GLY A 990 7.88 38.36 -23.40
N THR A 991 8.10 37.68 -22.27
CA THR A 991 7.95 36.25 -22.10
C THR A 991 6.50 35.83 -22.28
N ALA A 992 5.55 36.58 -21.70
CA ALA A 992 4.12 36.34 -21.89
C ALA A 992 3.69 36.47 -23.36
N SER A 993 4.18 37.49 -24.07
CA SER A 993 3.89 37.68 -25.50
C SER A 993 4.48 36.56 -26.38
N LEU A 994 5.70 36.09 -26.06
CA LEU A 994 6.33 34.99 -26.78
C LEU A 994 5.55 33.68 -26.59
N LEU A 995 5.12 33.38 -25.37
CA LEU A 995 4.35 32.17 -25.05
C LEU A 995 2.96 32.20 -25.69
N ALA A 996 2.28 33.37 -25.65
CA ALA A 996 0.99 33.58 -26.28
C ALA A 996 1.05 33.46 -27.82
N ALA A 997 2.19 33.76 -28.44
CA ALA A 997 2.37 33.65 -29.89
C ALA A 997 2.44 32.20 -30.41
N LEU A 998 2.48 31.18 -29.54
CA LEU A 998 2.52 29.77 -29.92
C LEU A 998 1.10 29.23 -30.18
N PRO A 999 0.71 28.98 -31.44
CA PRO A 999 -0.70 28.79 -31.80
C PRO A 999 -1.29 27.44 -31.37
N ALA A 1000 -0.46 26.40 -31.22
CA ALA A 1000 -0.90 25.06 -30.85
C ALA A 1000 -0.75 24.77 -29.34
N LEU A 1001 -0.21 25.72 -28.56
CA LEU A 1001 0.13 25.50 -27.16
C LEU A 1001 -1.13 25.33 -26.33
N ALA A 1002 -1.34 24.13 -25.79
CA ALA A 1002 -2.50 23.77 -24.98
C ALA A 1002 -2.12 23.58 -23.51
N ARG A 1003 -0.92 23.06 -23.25
CA ARG A 1003 -0.39 22.81 -21.90
C ARG A 1003 0.89 23.60 -21.67
N LEU A 1004 0.86 24.46 -20.67
CA LEU A 1004 1.99 25.29 -20.24
C LEU A 1004 2.23 25.09 -18.74
N GLN A 1005 3.45 24.77 -18.36
CA GLN A 1005 3.86 24.86 -16.96
C GLN A 1005 4.96 25.90 -16.83
N LEU A 1006 4.75 26.91 -15.99
CA LEU A 1006 5.69 27.98 -15.69
C LEU A 1006 6.47 27.69 -14.38
N PRO A 1007 7.66 28.29 -14.21
CA PRO A 1007 8.39 28.25 -12.95
C PRO A 1007 7.59 28.91 -11.81
N HIS A 1008 7.99 28.64 -10.56
CA HIS A 1008 7.31 29.22 -9.40
C HIS A 1008 7.48 30.74 -9.37
N SER A 1009 8.68 31.22 -9.74
CA SER A 1009 9.00 32.64 -9.74
C SER A 1009 8.06 33.47 -10.62
N ALA A 1010 7.48 32.88 -11.68
CA ALA A 1010 6.50 33.54 -12.53
C ALA A 1010 5.22 33.97 -11.78
N ALA A 1011 4.88 33.27 -10.69
CA ALA A 1011 3.74 33.54 -9.83
C ALA A 1011 4.08 34.32 -8.54
N SER A 1012 5.37 34.44 -8.18
CA SER A 1012 5.79 35.10 -6.93
C SER A 1012 6.02 36.62 -7.07
N GLY A 1013 5.95 37.15 -8.29
CA GLY A 1013 6.04 38.59 -8.57
C GLY A 1013 4.81 39.41 -8.10
N PRO A 1014 4.84 40.75 -8.24
CA PRO A 1014 3.81 41.66 -7.71
C PRO A 1014 2.41 41.44 -8.31
N ARG A 1015 2.31 40.74 -9.45
CA ARG A 1015 1.06 40.38 -10.12
C ARG A 1015 0.40 39.14 -9.49
N GLY A 1016 1.16 38.30 -8.79
CA GLY A 1016 0.68 37.01 -8.29
C GLY A 1016 0.25 36.03 -9.40
N VAL A 1017 -0.33 34.90 -9.00
CA VAL A 1017 -0.86 33.86 -9.92
C VAL A 1017 -1.94 34.42 -10.85
N GLU A 1018 -2.93 35.13 -10.31
CA GLU A 1018 -4.05 35.68 -11.09
C GLU A 1018 -3.57 36.73 -12.10
N GLY A 1019 -2.65 37.61 -11.70
CA GLY A 1019 -2.13 38.64 -12.60
C GLY A 1019 -1.19 38.09 -13.67
N ALA A 1020 -0.49 36.98 -13.42
CA ALA A 1020 0.28 36.28 -14.45
C ALA A 1020 -0.65 35.59 -15.50
N HIS A 1021 -1.75 34.97 -15.05
CA HIS A 1021 -2.79 34.46 -15.96
C HIS A 1021 -3.45 35.58 -16.77
N SER A 1022 -3.76 36.72 -16.13
CA SER A 1022 -4.31 37.88 -16.82
C SER A 1022 -3.36 38.40 -17.89
N LEU A 1023 -2.06 38.53 -17.57
CA LEU A 1023 -1.06 39.00 -18.52
C LEU A 1023 -0.94 38.06 -19.74
N LEU A 1024 -0.93 36.74 -19.53
CA LEU A 1024 -0.96 35.79 -20.65
C LEU A 1024 -2.20 35.95 -21.52
N ALA A 1025 -3.36 36.14 -20.90
CA ALA A 1025 -4.61 36.38 -21.63
C ALA A 1025 -4.58 37.72 -22.41
N ASP A 1026 -4.07 38.79 -21.80
CA ASP A 1026 -3.93 40.11 -22.41
C ASP A 1026 -2.97 40.10 -23.61
N CYS A 1027 -1.94 39.25 -23.55
CA CYS A 1027 -1.02 38.98 -24.66
C CYS A 1027 -1.60 38.07 -25.76
N GLY A 1028 -2.86 37.60 -25.63
CA GLY A 1028 -3.53 36.76 -26.62
C GLY A 1028 -3.40 35.24 -26.37
N GLY A 1029 -2.96 34.82 -25.19
CA GLY A 1029 -2.73 33.42 -24.81
C GLY A 1029 -3.97 32.65 -24.34
N SER A 1030 -5.19 33.12 -24.64
CA SER A 1030 -6.45 32.52 -24.16
C SER A 1030 -6.72 31.09 -24.67
N HIS A 1031 -6.01 30.64 -25.71
CA HIS A 1031 -6.09 29.27 -26.24
C HIS A 1031 -5.31 28.25 -25.40
N ILE A 1032 -4.45 28.69 -24.48
CA ILE A 1032 -3.67 27.82 -23.60
C ILE A 1032 -4.61 27.29 -22.50
N GLY A 1033 -5.12 26.07 -22.69
CA GLY A 1033 -6.15 25.46 -21.84
C GLY A 1033 -5.69 25.06 -20.43
N GLU A 1034 -4.41 24.72 -20.27
CA GLU A 1034 -3.81 24.32 -18.99
C GLU A 1034 -2.52 25.11 -18.76
N ALA A 1035 -2.62 26.31 -18.17
CA ALA A 1035 -1.47 27.05 -17.64
C ALA A 1035 -1.33 26.78 -16.13
N THR A 1036 -0.20 26.23 -15.71
CA THR A 1036 0.06 25.91 -14.29
C THR A 1036 1.39 26.49 -13.84
N PHE A 1037 1.55 26.73 -12.54
CA PHE A 1037 2.80 27.19 -11.95
C PHE A 1037 3.38 26.08 -11.08
N ALA A 1038 4.67 25.79 -11.24
CA ALA A 1038 5.37 24.86 -10.36
C ALA A 1038 5.29 25.38 -8.92
N LYS A 1039 4.83 24.54 -7.98
CA LYS A 1039 4.84 24.87 -6.54
C LYS A 1039 6.22 24.52 -5.98
N ILE A 1040 6.86 25.45 -5.29
CA ILE A 1040 7.98 25.12 -4.40
C ILE A 1040 7.39 24.41 -3.18
N PRO A 1041 7.80 23.17 -2.87
CA PRO A 1041 7.50 22.55 -1.59
C PRO A 1041 8.22 23.35 -0.49
N GLY A 1042 7.46 24.06 0.35
CA GLY A 1042 7.89 24.58 1.67
C GLY A 1042 9.22 25.34 1.75
N LEU A 1043 9.22 26.65 1.43
CA LEU A 1043 10.28 27.56 1.87
C LEU A 1043 9.98 28.10 3.29
N GLY A 1044 10.50 27.41 4.30
CA GLY A 1044 10.97 28.05 5.53
C GLY A 1044 12.38 28.58 5.29
N ALA A 1045 12.70 29.75 5.83
CA ALA A 1045 13.82 30.58 5.41
C ALA A 1045 15.25 30.08 5.74
N ASP A 1046 15.49 28.79 6.01
CA ASP A 1046 16.82 28.31 6.47
C ASP A 1046 17.33 27.00 5.82
N ASP A 1047 16.67 26.40 4.83
CA ASP A 1047 17.17 25.16 4.19
C ASP A 1047 17.84 25.44 2.83
N THR A 1048 19.17 25.29 2.76
CA THR A 1048 20.02 25.52 1.57
C THR A 1048 20.21 24.28 0.67
N GLU A 1049 19.42 23.21 0.82
CA GLU A 1049 19.52 22.01 -0.03
C GLU A 1049 18.20 21.71 -0.73
N TRP A 1050 18.27 21.66 -2.06
CA TRP A 1050 17.14 21.46 -2.97
C TRP A 1050 16.79 19.97 -3.03
N ASP A 1051 15.59 19.58 -2.61
CA ASP A 1051 15.10 18.21 -2.78
C ASP A 1051 14.58 17.98 -4.21
N ILE A 1052 15.50 17.65 -5.11
CA ILE A 1052 15.25 17.48 -6.55
C ILE A 1052 14.58 16.11 -6.84
N THR A 1053 14.59 15.16 -5.89
CA THR A 1053 14.15 13.76 -6.11
C THR A 1053 12.64 13.63 -6.35
N ALA A 1054 11.80 14.36 -5.60
CA ALA A 1054 10.33 14.25 -5.71
C ALA A 1054 9.77 14.77 -7.05
N THR A 1055 10.43 15.75 -7.67
CA THR A 1055 10.02 16.29 -8.98
C THR A 1055 10.53 15.40 -10.12
N CYS A 1056 11.72 14.81 -9.95
CA CYS A 1056 12.31 13.83 -10.86
C CYS A 1056 11.52 12.53 -10.93
N ALA A 1057 10.97 12.04 -9.81
CA ALA A 1057 10.25 10.77 -9.74
C ALA A 1057 9.12 10.66 -10.79
N SER A 1058 8.35 11.73 -11.04
CA SER A 1058 7.28 11.72 -12.06
C SER A 1058 7.77 11.60 -13.50
N SER A 1059 8.99 12.08 -13.80
CA SER A 1059 9.62 12.02 -15.13
C SER A 1059 10.46 10.75 -15.29
N VAL A 1060 11.08 10.28 -14.20
CA VAL A 1060 11.73 8.97 -14.11
C VAL A 1060 10.70 7.83 -14.22
N THR A 1061 9.46 8.04 -13.75
CA THR A 1061 8.35 7.08 -13.98
C THR A 1061 7.98 6.98 -15.47
N LEU A 1062 8.09 8.06 -16.25
CA LEU A 1062 7.88 8.04 -17.71
C LEU A 1062 9.01 7.31 -18.43
N LEU A 1063 10.26 7.51 -18.00
CA LEU A 1063 11.40 6.69 -18.44
C LEU A 1063 11.14 5.22 -18.12
N HIS A 1064 10.86 4.84 -16.86
CA HIS A 1064 10.60 3.46 -16.44
C HIS A 1064 9.34 2.80 -17.04
N SER A 1065 8.30 3.56 -17.41
CA SER A 1065 7.07 2.99 -17.98
C SER A 1065 7.24 2.34 -19.36
N SER A 1066 8.36 2.63 -20.03
CA SER A 1066 8.74 2.00 -21.31
C SER A 1066 9.60 0.73 -21.13
N TRP A 1067 9.98 0.41 -19.89
CA TRP A 1067 10.95 -0.64 -19.55
C TRP A 1067 10.18 -1.85 -19.02
N HIS A 1068 9.89 -2.83 -19.89
CA HIS A 1068 9.22 -4.08 -19.50
C HIS A 1068 10.19 -5.21 -19.09
N LEU A 1069 11.48 -4.88 -18.87
CA LEU A 1069 12.50 -5.88 -18.60
C LEU A 1069 12.78 -6.14 -17.13
N CYS A 1070 12.36 -5.24 -16.24
CA CYS A 1070 12.38 -5.44 -14.80
C CYS A 1070 11.11 -4.81 -14.22
N HIS A 1071 10.36 -5.54 -13.40
CA HIS A 1071 9.35 -4.95 -12.54
C HIS A 1071 10.08 -4.05 -11.53
N CYS A 1072 10.24 -2.78 -11.89
CA CYS A 1072 10.57 -1.70 -10.97
C CYS A 1072 9.23 -1.20 -10.42
N ASP A 1073 8.87 -1.59 -9.19
CA ASP A 1073 7.90 -0.80 -8.43
C ASP A 1073 8.55 0.56 -8.17
N ALA A 1074 7.94 1.64 -8.66
CA ALA A 1074 8.45 3.01 -8.55
C ALA A 1074 8.35 3.60 -7.13
N THR A 1075 8.50 2.77 -6.09
CA THR A 1075 8.52 3.19 -4.67
C THR A 1075 9.43 2.26 -3.85
N ALA A 1076 10.68 2.12 -4.26
CA ALA A 1076 11.77 1.87 -3.32
C ALA A 1076 12.34 3.24 -2.95
#